data_AF-A0A9P8S2Q0-F1
#
_entry.id   AF-A0A9P8S2Q0-F1
#
_cell.length_a   1.000
_cell.length_b   1.000
_cell.length_c   1.000
_cell.angle_alpha   90.00
_cell.angle_beta   90.00
_cell.angle_gamma   90.00
#
_symmetry.space_group_name_H-M   'P 1'
#
loop_
_entity.id
_entity.type
_entity.pdbx_description
1 polymer ?
#
loop_
_entity_poly.entity_id
_entity_poly.type
_entity_poly.pdbx_seq_one_letter_code
_entity_poly.pdbx_strand_id
1 'polypeptide(L)'
;MALNPQFNAKNENTLAFINVKQDFALFKVEIPKQFEGLGKALSHNRRQNAESGPQHRVARRLGALFEPVIPNIDVLSAAYGERVSEIATSSQFDLRNVDHGPFSGHVGVDGTSIYAAVSSGKSIIALHLLACMLARMFSGAEATAIWAQLVDCRLKEIQEASEASQLQGIAALYAAEQGRQILRDDLASWDASARAWLQTANEAKKREDTQLKLIVRNLLSIHNSGTTYSNVIENWIVAMKTCQNLIRGVPQDVTNGAVLLGLMSWHIYPDLNIFCPDRYVAFNDRLVQAGGVITLGLESQDRSLSGVSWSVSLSHLRFYGDPVVIEKSSEDSDRITLEELRYITLGCVFGSWTRPTSIKIEEAAECLAALGDALERHKSPIDEKIHGSSLGWISLLTDTARCFLSAVDKERETALYFIEFGRRRGRNFLDDDFRDVVPIFGLLNPYPLFRLCPDFAAQRHDSEASILTLRRLAQDIKLHPNDCIIVTKPRIRPESNRMTENEDGFEGNCEFATATPVTWPSKKRSHDGTQHDIQRHIRWVHINRTKDPVEQRYIDIENSDVNDTLPDCGWSYKGLRYAELDETSVAAIQSSSPSPSCPLEDDEYRQFLDLPKPELEYRDDSAYCINDIGRTVKFHSVEVNGAAGLFLTDSALVDVPPFTLRQLTATLRSGSIDARLLRNYLKSIPETGIMDYSKSLEGKSQLSTLFFRSLTAVSAICDLYGDLAGATICIGITKKPIGNAHWVTNLCNQTETGNGKSWRATKFSCLAMLESGGCDIHPDQVELVMAMATGNSIFASEALLQDPILQDNSGKRAFKGIRRIHGNLGYPGIVMLIPPPTPRVLPVDPTRGRFVQAAIFDGKPGNSFTQTSLHLKFTDYKFPLASAPGAVDADVVMREALISLYDGSRWIADLDTIRALQSQHLVRFLGCSCVSHGSEAGSLCRLLVDRYSDRLKVITTWEELLLCRENLMADEIGIVRVYGNWFARLAATALATQMKYPTVALPSHCICSRCGRQILEQDPSRSSLATNASSPALLII
;
A
#
# COMPACT_ATOMS: atom_id res chain seq x y z
N MET A 1 -39.97 -45.68 -5.13
CA MET A 1 -40.58 -46.88 -5.74
C MET A 1 -39.70 -48.05 -5.34
N ALA A 2 -40.24 -49.02 -4.60
CA ALA A 2 -39.48 -50.11 -3.96
C ALA A 2 -39.32 -51.30 -4.91
N LEU A 3 -38.14 -51.93 -4.92
CA LEU A 3 -37.92 -53.23 -5.55
C LEU A 3 -37.19 -54.16 -4.56
N ASN A 4 -37.90 -55.22 -4.15
CA ASN A 4 -37.35 -56.41 -3.51
C ASN A 4 -36.54 -57.24 -4.52
N PRO A 5 -35.49 -57.96 -4.12
CA PRO A 5 -34.73 -58.83 -5.01
C PRO A 5 -35.26 -60.26 -4.96
N GLN A 6 -35.66 -60.80 -6.11
CA GLN A 6 -35.52 -62.23 -6.40
C GLN A 6 -34.69 -62.34 -7.67
N PHE A 7 -33.40 -62.64 -7.51
CA PHE A 7 -32.53 -63.05 -8.61
C PHE A 7 -31.79 -64.31 -8.20
N ASN A 8 -32.16 -65.41 -8.86
CA ASN A 8 -31.34 -66.61 -8.93
C ASN A 8 -31.32 -67.05 -10.40
N ALA A 9 -30.31 -66.61 -11.17
CA ALA A 9 -29.83 -67.26 -12.39
C ALA A 9 -28.63 -66.50 -13.01
N LYS A 10 -27.46 -67.15 -12.92
CA LYS A 10 -26.29 -67.14 -13.83
C LYS A 10 -25.49 -65.84 -14.06
N ASN A 11 -24.24 -65.92 -13.56
CA ASN A 11 -23.15 -64.93 -13.47
C ASN A 11 -22.52 -64.41 -14.78
N GLU A 12 -23.09 -64.62 -15.97
CA GLU A 12 -22.41 -64.22 -17.22
C GLU A 12 -22.97 -62.93 -17.85
N ASN A 13 -24.20 -62.53 -17.54
CA ASN A 13 -24.80 -61.33 -18.13
C ASN A 13 -24.51 -60.02 -17.36
N THR A 14 -23.96 -60.10 -16.15
CA THR A 14 -23.67 -58.92 -15.31
C THR A 14 -22.36 -58.24 -15.67
N LEU A 15 -21.37 -58.99 -16.19
CA LEU A 15 -20.11 -58.43 -16.69
C LEU A 15 -20.29 -57.63 -17.99
N ALA A 16 -21.34 -57.93 -18.77
CA ALA A 16 -21.68 -57.16 -19.98
C ALA A 16 -22.26 -55.77 -19.66
N PHE A 17 -22.88 -55.58 -18.48
CA PHE A 17 -23.37 -54.26 -18.05
C PHE A 17 -22.25 -53.33 -17.54
N ILE A 18 -21.09 -53.87 -17.16
CA ILE A 18 -19.92 -53.09 -16.73
C ILE A 18 -19.17 -52.48 -17.94
N ASN A 19 -19.37 -53.02 -19.15
CA ASN A 19 -18.72 -52.52 -20.38
C ASN A 19 -19.53 -51.47 -21.15
N VAL A 20 -20.67 -51.01 -20.63
CA VAL A 20 -21.31 -49.81 -21.15
C VAL A 20 -20.55 -48.61 -20.56
N LYS A 21 -19.71 -47.95 -21.36
CA LYS A 21 -19.12 -46.62 -21.06
C LYS A 21 -20.21 -45.55 -20.94
N GLN A 22 -21.13 -45.71 -20.00
CA GLN A 22 -22.01 -44.63 -19.58
C GLN A 22 -21.29 -43.97 -18.42
N ASP A 23 -20.77 -42.76 -18.64
CA ASP A 23 -20.11 -41.95 -17.63
C ASP A 23 -21.15 -41.64 -16.53
N PHE A 24 -21.25 -42.49 -15.50
CA PHE A 24 -22.08 -42.30 -14.30
C PHE A 24 -21.70 -41.02 -13.53
N ALA A 25 -20.59 -40.38 -13.92
CA ALA A 25 -20.18 -39.04 -13.55
C ALA A 25 -21.04 -37.92 -14.17
N LEU A 26 -21.99 -38.21 -15.08
CA LEU A 26 -22.91 -37.24 -15.70
C LEU A 26 -24.35 -37.35 -15.16
N PHE A 27 -24.61 -38.21 -14.17
CA PHE A 27 -25.94 -38.40 -13.60
C PHE A 27 -26.27 -37.30 -12.58
N LYS A 28 -27.33 -36.53 -12.85
CA LYS A 28 -27.79 -35.39 -12.04
C LYS A 28 -28.92 -35.77 -11.09
N VAL A 29 -28.81 -35.36 -9.83
CA VAL A 29 -29.85 -35.49 -8.79
C VAL A 29 -30.66 -34.19 -8.68
N GLU A 30 -31.93 -34.30 -8.29
CA GLU A 30 -32.78 -33.14 -8.01
C GLU A 30 -32.24 -32.33 -6.83
N ILE A 31 -32.16 -31.01 -7.00
CA ILE A 31 -31.53 -30.10 -6.04
C ILE A 31 -32.51 -29.82 -4.89
N PRO A 32 -32.11 -29.97 -3.62
CA PRO A 32 -32.92 -29.62 -2.46
C PRO A 32 -33.31 -28.14 -2.45
N LYS A 33 -34.53 -27.85 -2.00
CA LYS A 33 -35.12 -26.49 -1.99
C LYS A 33 -34.27 -25.47 -1.22
N GLN A 34 -33.55 -25.91 -0.18
CA GLN A 34 -32.69 -25.07 0.64
C GLN A 34 -31.57 -24.38 -0.17
N PHE A 35 -31.13 -24.97 -1.30
CA PHE A 35 -30.07 -24.43 -2.15
C PHE A 35 -30.58 -23.66 -3.39
N GLU A 36 -31.89 -23.44 -3.49
CA GLU A 36 -32.49 -22.75 -4.65
C GLU A 36 -32.00 -21.30 -4.79
N GLY A 37 -31.79 -20.60 -3.66
CA GLY A 37 -31.24 -19.24 -3.64
C GLY A 37 -29.85 -19.17 -4.26
N LEU A 38 -28.98 -20.13 -3.92
CA LEU A 38 -27.65 -20.24 -4.53
C LEU A 38 -27.74 -20.48 -6.05
N GLY A 39 -28.59 -21.40 -6.48
CA GLY A 39 -28.74 -21.73 -7.91
C GLY A 39 -29.19 -20.53 -8.76
N LYS A 40 -29.97 -19.61 -8.17
CA LYS A 40 -30.35 -18.34 -8.82
C LYS A 40 -29.19 -17.34 -8.82
N ALA A 41 -28.35 -17.32 -7.78
CA ALA A 41 -27.25 -16.38 -7.65
C ALA A 41 -26.03 -16.72 -8.53
N LEU A 42 -25.83 -17.99 -8.89
CA LEU A 42 -24.70 -18.43 -9.72
C LEU A 42 -24.78 -17.90 -11.16
N SER A 43 -23.61 -17.54 -11.71
CA SER A 43 -23.49 -17.23 -13.13
C SER A 43 -23.78 -18.45 -14.01
N HIS A 44 -24.18 -18.22 -15.26
CA HIS A 44 -24.50 -19.28 -16.22
C HIS A 44 -23.35 -20.31 -16.34
N ASN A 45 -22.11 -19.83 -16.48
CA ASN A 45 -20.93 -20.69 -16.65
C ASN A 45 -20.67 -21.56 -15.41
N ARG A 46 -20.80 -21.00 -14.21
CA ARG A 46 -20.61 -21.74 -12.95
C ARG A 46 -21.69 -22.79 -12.74
N ARG A 47 -22.94 -22.42 -13.05
CA ARG A 47 -24.06 -23.36 -13.00
C ARG A 47 -23.85 -24.53 -13.96
N GLN A 48 -23.43 -24.26 -15.21
CA GLN A 48 -23.13 -25.32 -16.17
C GLN A 48 -21.98 -26.23 -15.68
N ASN A 49 -20.91 -25.64 -15.13
CA ASN A 49 -19.78 -26.40 -14.57
C ASN A 49 -20.22 -27.32 -13.41
N ALA A 50 -21.06 -26.81 -12.52
CA ALA A 50 -21.58 -27.55 -11.38
C ALA A 50 -22.62 -28.63 -11.75
N GLU A 51 -23.39 -28.45 -12.82
CA GLU A 51 -24.44 -29.39 -13.23
C GLU A 51 -23.96 -30.49 -14.18
N SER A 52 -22.93 -30.22 -15.00
CA SER A 52 -22.49 -31.15 -16.06
C SER A 52 -21.00 -31.04 -16.44
N GLY A 53 -20.28 -30.09 -15.85
CA GLY A 53 -18.89 -29.83 -16.17
C GLY A 53 -17.88 -30.56 -15.29
N PRO A 54 -16.61 -30.13 -15.30
CA PRO A 54 -15.53 -30.75 -14.53
C PRO A 54 -15.82 -30.86 -13.03
N GLN A 55 -16.33 -29.78 -12.41
CA GLN A 55 -16.61 -29.76 -10.95
C GLN A 55 -17.68 -30.78 -10.56
N HIS A 56 -18.68 -31.00 -11.42
CA HIS A 56 -19.67 -32.06 -11.23
C HIS A 56 -19.02 -33.45 -11.21
N ARG A 57 -18.11 -33.73 -12.17
CA ARG A 57 -17.41 -35.03 -12.25
C ARG A 57 -16.53 -35.28 -11.03
N VAL A 58 -15.82 -34.24 -10.57
CA VAL A 58 -14.99 -34.30 -9.36
C VAL A 58 -15.84 -34.61 -8.13
N ALA A 59 -16.99 -33.93 -7.96
CA ALA A 59 -17.93 -34.20 -6.88
C ALA A 59 -18.42 -35.66 -6.89
N ARG A 60 -18.77 -36.21 -8.06
CA ARG A 60 -19.19 -37.62 -8.20
C ARG A 60 -18.07 -38.61 -7.87
N ARG A 61 -16.84 -38.35 -8.34
CA ARG A 61 -15.68 -39.21 -8.07
C ARG A 61 -15.28 -39.20 -6.59
N LEU A 62 -15.24 -38.01 -5.97
CA LEU A 62 -15.01 -37.90 -4.52
C LEU A 62 -16.16 -38.55 -3.74
N GLY A 63 -17.41 -38.36 -4.17
CA GLY A 63 -18.57 -39.02 -3.59
C GLY A 63 -18.42 -40.54 -3.57
N ALA A 64 -18.07 -41.15 -4.71
CA ALA A 64 -17.85 -42.59 -4.80
C ALA A 64 -16.79 -43.13 -3.82
N LEU A 65 -15.74 -42.35 -3.54
CA LEU A 65 -14.65 -42.74 -2.62
C LEU A 65 -15.01 -42.59 -1.13
N PHE A 66 -15.72 -41.52 -0.78
CA PHE A 66 -15.90 -41.11 0.63
C PHE A 66 -17.30 -41.36 1.18
N GLU A 67 -18.31 -41.61 0.34
CA GLU A 67 -19.70 -41.84 0.77
C GLU A 67 -19.87 -42.88 1.90
N PRO A 68 -19.12 -44.01 1.93
CA PRO A 68 -19.22 -44.98 3.03
C PRO A 68 -18.81 -44.45 4.41
N VAL A 69 -18.03 -43.38 4.47
CA VAL A 69 -17.47 -42.80 5.72
C VAL A 69 -18.29 -41.60 6.20
N ILE A 70 -19.14 -41.04 5.34
CA ILE A 70 -19.92 -39.84 5.65
C ILE A 70 -21.07 -40.20 6.62
N PRO A 71 -21.15 -39.56 7.82
CA PRO A 71 -22.29 -39.75 8.71
C PRO A 71 -23.56 -39.14 8.14
N ASN A 72 -24.74 -39.52 8.63
CA ASN A 72 -25.98 -38.81 8.28
C ASN A 72 -25.89 -37.36 8.78
N ILE A 73 -25.99 -36.40 7.86
CA ILE A 73 -25.90 -34.96 8.10
C ILE A 73 -27.10 -34.19 7.53
N ASP A 74 -28.28 -34.82 7.41
CA ASP A 74 -29.43 -34.22 6.71
C ASP A 74 -29.86 -32.86 7.30
N VAL A 75 -29.78 -32.72 8.63
CA VAL A 75 -30.16 -31.49 9.33
C VAL A 75 -29.09 -30.40 9.14
N LEU A 76 -27.81 -30.78 9.23
CA LEU A 76 -26.71 -29.86 8.95
C LEU A 76 -26.72 -29.40 7.49
N SER A 77 -26.99 -30.32 6.54
CA SER A 77 -27.10 -30.00 5.12
C SER A 77 -28.24 -29.03 4.84
N ALA A 78 -29.40 -29.18 5.50
CA ALA A 78 -30.53 -28.28 5.32
C ALA A 78 -30.21 -26.87 5.85
N ALA A 79 -29.71 -26.78 7.09
CA ALA A 79 -29.34 -25.51 7.72
C ALA A 79 -28.21 -24.80 6.95
N TYR A 80 -27.19 -25.55 6.50
CA TYR A 80 -26.13 -25.01 5.66
C TYR A 80 -26.67 -24.50 4.32
N GLY A 81 -27.57 -25.24 3.66
CA GLY A 81 -28.22 -24.78 2.44
C GLY A 81 -28.98 -23.47 2.61
N GLU A 82 -29.73 -23.33 3.71
CA GLU A 82 -30.42 -22.08 4.04
C GLU A 82 -29.44 -20.91 4.28
N ARG A 83 -28.34 -21.15 5.02
CA ARG A 83 -27.29 -20.14 5.21
C ARG A 83 -26.65 -19.71 3.89
N VAL A 84 -26.33 -20.69 3.05
CA VAL A 84 -25.71 -20.46 1.74
C VAL A 84 -26.63 -19.64 0.85
N SER A 85 -27.91 -19.98 0.79
CA SER A 85 -28.91 -19.21 0.04
C SER A 85 -29.11 -17.80 0.59
N GLU A 86 -29.10 -17.62 1.91
CA GLU A 86 -29.14 -16.29 2.55
C GLU A 86 -27.94 -15.42 2.14
N ILE A 87 -26.71 -15.95 2.26
CA ILE A 87 -25.49 -15.23 1.91
C ILE A 87 -25.46 -14.90 0.42
N ALA A 88 -25.79 -15.88 -0.44
CA ALA A 88 -25.72 -15.73 -1.90
C ALA A 88 -26.75 -14.73 -2.46
N THR A 89 -27.88 -14.53 -1.76
CA THR A 89 -28.93 -13.59 -2.16
C THR A 89 -28.84 -12.23 -1.46
N SER A 90 -27.81 -12.01 -0.64
CA SER A 90 -27.54 -10.72 -0.01
C SER A 90 -27.36 -9.62 -1.06
N SER A 91 -27.94 -8.44 -0.80
CA SER A 91 -27.80 -7.26 -1.67
C SER A 91 -26.36 -6.79 -1.83
N GLN A 92 -25.46 -7.17 -0.91
CA GLN A 92 -24.02 -6.90 -1.00
C GLN A 92 -23.35 -7.53 -2.23
N PHE A 93 -23.90 -8.64 -2.74
CA PHE A 93 -23.33 -9.39 -3.87
C PHE A 93 -24.24 -9.42 -5.10
N ASP A 94 -25.33 -8.65 -5.11
CA ASP A 94 -26.23 -8.54 -6.26
C ASP A 94 -25.61 -7.65 -7.34
N LEU A 95 -24.95 -8.28 -8.31
CA LEU A 95 -24.20 -7.61 -9.37
C LEU A 95 -24.91 -7.67 -10.73
N ARG A 96 -26.20 -8.01 -10.76
CA ARG A 96 -26.96 -8.25 -12.01
C ARG A 96 -27.22 -7.02 -12.87
N ASN A 97 -27.11 -5.83 -12.29
CA ASN A 97 -27.41 -4.56 -12.97
C ASN A 97 -26.16 -3.78 -13.43
N VAL A 98 -24.96 -4.30 -13.15
CA VAL A 98 -23.71 -3.64 -13.50
C VAL A 98 -22.99 -4.42 -14.60
N ASP A 99 -22.54 -3.66 -15.57
CA ASP A 99 -22.12 -4.16 -16.85
C ASP A 99 -20.59 -4.35 -16.78
N HIS A 100 -20.15 -5.58 -16.48
CA HIS A 100 -18.76 -5.93 -16.10
C HIS A 100 -17.83 -6.30 -17.28
N GLY A 101 -18.23 -6.00 -18.51
CA GLY A 101 -17.44 -6.28 -19.71
C GLY A 101 -17.10 -7.77 -19.88
N PRO A 102 -15.86 -8.10 -20.30
CA PRO A 102 -15.47 -9.48 -20.59
C PRO A 102 -15.64 -10.46 -19.41
N PHE A 103 -15.67 -9.95 -18.17
CA PHE A 103 -15.75 -10.76 -16.95
C PHE A 103 -17.18 -11.13 -16.54
N SER A 104 -18.21 -10.64 -17.22
CA SER A 104 -19.64 -10.84 -16.87
C SER A 104 -20.00 -12.28 -16.51
N GLY A 105 -19.46 -13.27 -17.22
CA GLY A 105 -19.69 -14.70 -16.97
C GLY A 105 -19.05 -15.28 -15.69
N HIS A 106 -18.12 -14.55 -15.06
CA HIS A 106 -17.33 -14.97 -13.88
C HIS A 106 -17.62 -14.12 -12.63
N VAL A 107 -18.49 -13.11 -12.75
CA VAL A 107 -18.86 -12.21 -11.65
C VAL A 107 -19.86 -12.87 -10.70
N GLY A 108 -19.75 -12.54 -9.42
CA GLY A 108 -20.67 -12.95 -8.37
C GLY A 108 -20.13 -14.05 -7.46
N VAL A 109 -20.99 -14.56 -6.60
CA VAL A 109 -20.64 -15.54 -5.57
C VAL A 109 -20.20 -16.88 -6.19
N ASP A 110 -19.08 -17.43 -5.72
CA ASP A 110 -18.61 -18.76 -6.15
C ASP A 110 -19.11 -19.84 -5.20
N GLY A 111 -20.19 -20.52 -5.60
CA GLY A 111 -20.69 -21.71 -4.94
C GLY A 111 -20.63 -22.94 -5.84
N THR A 112 -19.68 -22.97 -6.79
CA THR A 112 -19.61 -24.03 -7.81
C THR A 112 -19.44 -25.41 -7.18
N SER A 113 -18.52 -25.55 -6.22
CA SER A 113 -18.30 -26.79 -5.47
C SER A 113 -19.52 -27.20 -4.63
N ILE A 114 -20.24 -26.24 -4.02
CA ILE A 114 -21.48 -26.49 -3.27
C ILE A 114 -22.56 -27.05 -4.20
N TYR A 115 -22.82 -26.35 -5.31
CA TYR A 115 -23.86 -26.73 -6.25
C TYR A 115 -23.52 -28.03 -6.99
N ALA A 116 -22.24 -28.29 -7.24
CA ALA A 116 -21.74 -29.56 -7.77
C ALA A 116 -21.97 -30.71 -6.78
N ALA A 117 -21.66 -30.51 -5.50
CA ALA A 117 -21.88 -31.51 -4.46
C ALA A 117 -23.36 -31.91 -4.36
N VAL A 118 -24.24 -30.91 -4.27
CA VAL A 118 -25.68 -31.11 -4.07
C VAL A 118 -26.36 -31.73 -5.30
N SER A 119 -25.92 -31.38 -6.51
CA SER A 119 -26.42 -32.00 -7.75
C SER A 119 -25.88 -33.42 -7.99
N SER A 120 -24.85 -33.83 -7.23
CA SER A 120 -24.18 -35.13 -7.39
C SER A 120 -24.70 -36.21 -6.43
N GLY A 121 -25.27 -35.81 -5.27
CA GLY A 121 -25.76 -36.74 -4.24
C GLY A 121 -26.07 -36.06 -2.90
N LYS A 122 -26.90 -36.70 -2.07
CA LYS A 122 -27.39 -36.12 -0.80
C LYS A 122 -26.31 -35.99 0.28
N SER A 123 -25.34 -36.90 0.30
CA SER A 123 -24.24 -36.99 1.27
C SER A 123 -22.99 -36.20 0.85
N ILE A 124 -22.87 -35.85 -0.43
CA ILE A 124 -21.63 -35.31 -1.04
C ILE A 124 -21.33 -33.89 -0.56
N ILE A 125 -22.34 -33.14 -0.08
CA ILE A 125 -22.14 -31.81 0.52
C ILE A 125 -21.12 -31.84 1.67
N ALA A 126 -21.00 -32.97 2.38
CA ALA A 126 -20.01 -33.16 3.42
C ALA A 126 -18.56 -32.90 2.93
N LEU A 127 -18.25 -33.25 1.68
CA LEU A 127 -16.92 -33.07 1.09
C LEU A 127 -16.59 -31.60 0.82
N HIS A 128 -17.61 -30.78 0.51
CA HIS A 128 -17.44 -29.33 0.45
C HIS A 128 -17.23 -28.76 1.87
N LEU A 129 -17.93 -29.26 2.87
CA LEU A 129 -17.73 -28.86 4.27
C LEU A 129 -16.30 -29.16 4.76
N LEU A 130 -15.71 -30.29 4.33
CA LEU A 130 -14.30 -30.61 4.56
C LEU A 130 -13.37 -29.63 3.84
N ALA A 131 -13.64 -29.34 2.56
CA ALA A 131 -12.85 -28.37 1.80
C ALA A 131 -12.85 -26.98 2.49
N CYS A 132 -13.97 -26.57 3.07
CA CYS A 132 -14.05 -25.34 3.86
C CYS A 132 -13.15 -25.38 5.12
N MET A 133 -13.10 -26.50 5.85
CA MET A 133 -12.22 -26.61 7.02
C MET A 133 -10.74 -26.55 6.61
N LEU A 134 -10.36 -27.26 5.55
CA LEU A 134 -8.99 -27.26 5.02
C LEU A 134 -8.59 -25.87 4.50
N ALA A 135 -9.46 -25.20 3.75
CA ALA A 135 -9.18 -23.87 3.21
C ALA A 135 -9.00 -22.79 4.29
N ARG A 136 -9.58 -22.97 5.48
CA ARG A 136 -9.38 -22.07 6.62
C ARG A 136 -8.09 -22.33 7.39
N MET A 137 -7.59 -23.57 7.39
CA MET A 137 -6.37 -23.96 8.12
C MET A 137 -5.10 -23.89 7.29
N PHE A 138 -5.20 -24.13 5.98
CA PHE A 138 -4.05 -24.38 5.11
C PHE A 138 -4.05 -23.46 3.88
N SER A 139 -2.85 -23.17 3.38
CA SER A 139 -2.68 -22.50 2.08
C SER A 139 -3.25 -23.36 0.94
N GLY A 140 -3.47 -22.78 -0.24
CA GLY A 140 -4.04 -23.52 -1.37
C GLY A 140 -3.20 -24.73 -1.78
N ALA A 141 -1.88 -24.58 -1.84
CA ALA A 141 -0.96 -25.67 -2.17
C ALA A 141 -0.91 -26.76 -1.07
N GLU A 142 -0.93 -26.36 0.20
CA GLU A 142 -0.98 -27.27 1.34
C GLU A 142 -2.29 -28.08 1.36
N ALA A 143 -3.44 -27.41 1.19
CA ALA A 143 -4.75 -28.06 1.14
C ALA A 143 -4.86 -29.06 -0.03
N THR A 144 -4.32 -28.71 -1.20
CA THR A 144 -4.27 -29.59 -2.38
C THR A 144 -3.42 -30.83 -2.10
N ALA A 145 -2.28 -30.67 -1.42
CA ALA A 145 -1.44 -31.80 -1.01
C ALA A 145 -2.17 -32.71 -0.01
N ILE A 146 -2.89 -32.14 0.95
CA ILE A 146 -3.72 -32.91 1.91
C ILE A 146 -4.83 -33.66 1.16
N TRP A 147 -5.54 -33.03 0.23
CA TRP A 147 -6.55 -33.68 -0.59
C TRP A 147 -6.00 -34.86 -1.39
N ALA A 148 -4.83 -34.71 -2.01
CA ALA A 148 -4.17 -35.78 -2.75
C ALA A 148 -3.85 -36.97 -1.82
N GLN A 149 -3.32 -36.68 -0.63
CA GLN A 149 -3.08 -37.71 0.39
C GLN A 149 -4.37 -38.39 0.86
N LEU A 150 -5.47 -37.64 1.04
CA LEU A 150 -6.78 -38.18 1.42
C LEU A 150 -7.30 -39.17 0.37
N VAL A 151 -7.19 -38.82 -0.91
CA VAL A 151 -7.60 -39.68 -2.03
C VAL A 151 -6.73 -40.94 -2.09
N ASP A 152 -5.40 -40.80 -2.01
CA ASP A 152 -4.47 -41.93 -2.06
C ASP A 152 -4.68 -42.91 -0.90
N CYS A 153 -4.90 -42.41 0.32
CA CYS A 153 -5.18 -43.25 1.48
C CYS A 153 -6.52 -43.98 1.33
N ARG A 154 -7.59 -43.31 0.90
CA ARG A 154 -8.89 -43.96 0.64
C ARG A 154 -8.81 -45.03 -0.44
N LEU A 155 -8.05 -44.78 -1.50
CA LEU A 155 -7.84 -45.77 -2.57
C LEU A 155 -7.20 -47.06 -2.02
N LYS A 156 -6.22 -46.94 -1.12
CA LYS A 156 -5.61 -48.10 -0.44
C LYS A 156 -6.61 -48.85 0.43
N GLU A 157 -7.36 -48.15 1.28
CA GLU A 157 -8.38 -48.74 2.16
C GLU A 157 -9.46 -49.51 1.39
N ILE A 158 -9.93 -48.94 0.27
CA ILE A 158 -10.94 -49.59 -0.58
C ILE A 158 -10.35 -50.81 -1.28
N GLN A 159 -9.08 -50.75 -1.70
CA GLN A 159 -8.40 -51.86 -2.34
C GLN A 159 -8.20 -53.04 -1.36
N GLU A 160 -7.75 -52.76 -0.13
CA GLU A 160 -7.63 -53.77 0.94
C GLU A 160 -9.00 -54.37 1.32
N ALA A 161 -10.06 -53.55 1.40
CA ALA A 161 -11.40 -54.03 1.71
C ALA A 161 -12.03 -54.86 0.57
N SER A 162 -11.64 -54.61 -0.69
CA SER A 162 -12.14 -55.34 -1.87
C SER A 162 -11.66 -56.79 -1.92
N GLU A 163 -10.51 -57.09 -1.33
CA GLU A 163 -9.95 -58.45 -1.24
C GLU A 163 -10.71 -59.32 -0.22
N ALA A 164 -11.50 -58.72 0.68
CA ALA A 164 -12.15 -59.40 1.82
C ALA A 164 -13.61 -59.86 1.59
N SER A 165 -14.33 -59.40 0.56
CA SER A 165 -15.79 -59.69 0.38
C SER A 165 -16.27 -59.63 -1.08
N GLN A 166 -16.90 -60.71 -1.58
CA GLN A 166 -17.30 -60.86 -3.00
C GLN A 166 -18.41 -59.90 -3.49
N LEU A 167 -19.32 -59.41 -2.63
CA LEU A 167 -20.40 -58.48 -3.02
C LEU A 167 -20.04 -57.01 -2.80
N GLN A 168 -19.20 -56.70 -1.79
CA GLN A 168 -18.63 -55.36 -1.60
C GLN A 168 -17.51 -55.06 -2.62
N GLY A 169 -16.90 -56.09 -3.20
CA GLY A 169 -15.83 -55.97 -4.19
C GLY A 169 -16.22 -55.18 -5.44
N ILE A 170 -17.45 -55.33 -5.98
CA ILE A 170 -17.82 -54.65 -7.25
C ILE A 170 -17.98 -53.14 -7.06
N ALA A 171 -18.65 -52.70 -5.99
CA ALA A 171 -18.79 -51.27 -5.67
C ALA A 171 -17.46 -50.63 -5.27
N ALA A 172 -16.61 -51.38 -4.54
CA ALA A 172 -15.25 -50.97 -4.19
C ALA A 172 -14.34 -50.83 -5.42
N LEU A 173 -14.38 -51.78 -6.36
CA LEU A 173 -13.63 -51.71 -7.61
C LEU A 173 -14.04 -50.50 -8.46
N TYR A 174 -15.35 -50.24 -8.57
CA TYR A 174 -15.87 -49.06 -9.25
C TYR A 174 -15.43 -47.76 -8.58
N ALA A 175 -15.52 -47.65 -7.24
CA ALA A 175 -15.05 -46.49 -6.50
C ALA A 175 -13.53 -46.25 -6.69
N ALA A 176 -12.73 -47.32 -6.67
CA ALA A 176 -11.30 -47.25 -6.89
C ALA A 176 -10.95 -46.79 -8.32
N GLU A 177 -11.67 -47.27 -9.34
CA GLU A 177 -11.49 -46.84 -10.72
C GLU A 177 -11.85 -45.36 -10.90
N GLN A 178 -12.96 -44.90 -10.33
CA GLN A 178 -13.36 -43.49 -10.36
C GLN A 178 -12.38 -42.59 -9.61
N GLY A 179 -11.84 -43.06 -8.48
CA GLY A 179 -10.86 -42.32 -7.69
C GLY A 179 -9.51 -42.14 -8.38
N ARG A 180 -9.02 -43.15 -9.11
CA ARG A 180 -7.76 -43.07 -9.88
C ARG A 180 -7.81 -42.02 -11.01
N GLN A 181 -8.99 -41.58 -11.42
CA GLN A 181 -9.17 -40.56 -12.44
C GLN A 181 -9.18 -39.13 -11.88
N ILE A 182 -9.08 -38.95 -10.55
CA ILE A 182 -9.01 -37.64 -9.92
C ILE A 182 -7.60 -37.08 -10.10
N LEU A 183 -7.48 -35.97 -10.81
CA LEU A 183 -6.20 -35.29 -10.99
C LEU A 183 -5.92 -34.33 -9.85
N ARG A 184 -4.65 -34.02 -9.62
CA ARG A 184 -4.25 -33.00 -8.64
C ARG A 184 -4.84 -31.62 -8.98
N ASP A 185 -4.86 -31.25 -10.26
CA ASP A 185 -5.50 -30.03 -10.78
C ASP A 185 -7.02 -29.97 -10.44
N ASP A 186 -7.70 -31.13 -10.46
CA ASP A 186 -9.13 -31.22 -10.11
C ASP A 186 -9.37 -30.88 -8.64
N LEU A 187 -8.52 -31.42 -7.74
CA LEU A 187 -8.57 -31.17 -6.30
C LEU A 187 -8.24 -29.70 -5.98
N ALA A 188 -7.28 -29.14 -6.69
CA ALA A 188 -6.91 -27.73 -6.54
C ALA A 188 -8.05 -26.79 -6.96
N SER A 189 -8.76 -27.10 -8.05
CA SER A 189 -9.96 -26.35 -8.47
C SER A 189 -11.12 -26.51 -7.48
N TRP A 190 -11.30 -27.70 -6.90
CA TRP A 190 -12.28 -27.95 -5.83
C TRP A 190 -12.01 -27.09 -4.59
N ASP A 191 -10.77 -27.06 -4.07
CA ASP A 191 -10.37 -26.21 -2.95
C ASP A 191 -10.51 -24.73 -3.28
N ALA A 192 -10.12 -24.31 -4.49
CA ALA A 192 -10.23 -22.92 -4.93
C ALA A 192 -11.68 -22.40 -4.89
N SER A 193 -12.65 -23.22 -5.32
CA SER A 193 -14.07 -22.86 -5.22
C SER A 193 -14.55 -22.77 -3.77
N ALA A 194 -14.13 -23.69 -2.89
CA ALA A 194 -14.47 -23.64 -1.47
C ALA A 194 -13.87 -22.42 -0.76
N ARG A 195 -12.62 -22.09 -1.07
CA ARG A 195 -11.91 -20.91 -0.54
C ARG A 195 -12.57 -19.60 -1.00
N ALA A 196 -12.97 -19.51 -2.27
CA ALA A 196 -13.70 -18.36 -2.79
C ALA A 196 -15.06 -18.19 -2.08
N TRP A 197 -15.79 -19.29 -1.87
CA TRP A 197 -17.03 -19.29 -1.08
C TRP A 197 -16.79 -18.78 0.35
N LEU A 198 -15.78 -19.31 1.04
CA LEU A 198 -15.46 -18.91 2.41
C LEU A 198 -15.17 -17.41 2.54
N GLN A 199 -14.43 -16.83 1.59
CA GLN A 199 -14.14 -15.40 1.61
C GLN A 199 -15.42 -14.57 1.48
N THR A 200 -16.32 -14.94 0.57
CA THR A 200 -17.63 -14.30 0.43
C THR A 200 -18.47 -14.44 1.71
N ALA A 201 -18.50 -15.63 2.30
CA ALA A 201 -19.27 -15.88 3.51
C ALA A 201 -18.69 -15.15 4.74
N ASN A 202 -17.36 -15.03 4.84
CA ASN A 202 -16.69 -14.24 5.88
C ASN A 202 -17.03 -12.75 5.76
N GLU A 203 -17.07 -12.22 4.53
CA GLU A 203 -17.43 -10.82 4.28
C GLU A 203 -18.90 -10.56 4.65
N ALA A 204 -19.79 -11.49 4.30
CA ALA A 204 -21.23 -11.42 4.63
C ALA A 204 -21.51 -11.51 6.14
N LYS A 205 -20.76 -12.33 6.88
CA LYS A 205 -20.91 -12.59 8.32
C LYS A 205 -19.72 -12.06 9.11
N LYS A 206 -19.17 -10.92 8.69
CA LYS A 206 -17.92 -10.34 9.24
C LYS A 206 -17.99 -10.14 10.75
N ARG A 207 -19.13 -9.68 11.28
CA ARG A 207 -19.29 -9.38 12.71
C ARG A 207 -19.22 -10.65 13.55
N GLU A 208 -20.01 -11.65 13.19
CA GLU A 208 -20.10 -12.93 13.90
C GLU A 208 -18.79 -13.72 13.79
N ASP A 209 -18.18 -13.76 12.61
CA ASP A 209 -16.88 -14.40 12.38
C ASP A 209 -15.76 -13.74 13.22
N THR A 210 -15.70 -12.41 13.24
CA THR A 210 -14.70 -11.67 14.04
C THR A 210 -14.90 -11.93 15.53
N GLN A 211 -16.14 -11.92 16.00
CA GLN A 211 -16.46 -12.18 17.41
C GLN A 211 -16.08 -13.60 17.83
N LEU A 212 -16.41 -14.62 17.03
CA LEU A 212 -16.05 -16.00 17.31
C LEU A 212 -14.53 -16.20 17.29
N LYS A 213 -13.81 -15.61 16.32
CA LYS A 213 -12.33 -15.62 16.25
C LYS A 213 -11.68 -15.07 17.53
N LEU A 214 -12.17 -13.92 18.02
CA LEU A 214 -11.66 -13.31 19.25
C LEU A 214 -11.89 -14.21 20.47
N ILE A 215 -13.03 -14.91 20.53
CA ILE A 215 -13.34 -15.86 21.60
C ILE A 215 -12.40 -17.06 21.56
N VAL A 216 -12.24 -17.70 20.39
CA VAL A 216 -11.33 -18.85 20.21
C VAL A 216 -9.90 -18.48 20.59
N ARG A 217 -9.44 -17.28 20.24
CA ARG A 217 -8.09 -16.80 20.54
C ARG A 217 -7.82 -16.61 22.04
N ASN A 218 -8.83 -16.22 22.81
CA ASN A 218 -8.70 -15.98 24.24
C ASN A 218 -8.79 -17.28 25.07
N LEU A 219 -9.24 -18.39 24.47
CA LEU A 219 -9.27 -19.71 25.08
C LEU A 219 -7.90 -20.37 24.88
N LEU A 220 -6.98 -20.12 25.80
CA LEU A 220 -5.66 -20.75 25.83
C LEU A 220 -5.81 -22.29 25.88
N SER A 221 -5.16 -22.98 24.94
CA SER A 221 -4.99 -24.44 24.88
C SER A 221 -6.08 -25.25 24.19
N ILE A 222 -6.14 -25.15 22.86
CA ILE A 222 -6.50 -26.31 22.03
C ILE A 222 -5.20 -26.72 21.33
N HIS A 223 -4.59 -27.79 21.83
CA HIS A 223 -3.30 -28.25 21.35
C HIS A 223 -3.38 -28.72 19.88
N ASN A 224 -2.41 -28.29 19.08
CA ASN A 224 -2.21 -28.72 17.70
C ASN A 224 -1.41 -30.03 17.68
N SER A 225 -2.06 -31.17 17.43
CA SER A 225 -1.37 -32.40 17.03
C SER A 225 -1.16 -32.41 15.51
N GLY A 226 0.01 -32.85 15.04
CA GLY A 226 0.28 -33.04 13.61
C GLY A 226 -0.81 -33.86 12.90
N THR A 227 -1.10 -33.49 11.65
CA THR A 227 -2.20 -34.07 10.87
C THR A 227 -1.79 -35.37 10.19
N THR A 228 -2.32 -36.50 10.66
CA THR A 228 -2.44 -37.73 9.87
C THR A 228 -3.78 -37.75 9.13
N TYR A 229 -3.89 -38.62 8.12
CA TYR A 229 -5.14 -38.92 7.41
C TYR A 229 -6.31 -39.23 8.38
N SER A 230 -6.08 -40.09 9.38
CA SER A 230 -7.10 -40.49 10.36
C SER A 230 -7.60 -39.29 11.18
N ASN A 231 -6.69 -38.39 11.58
CA ASN A 231 -7.04 -37.23 12.39
C ASN A 231 -7.92 -36.24 11.63
N VAL A 232 -7.66 -36.02 10.33
CA VAL A 232 -8.47 -35.10 9.51
C VAL A 232 -9.89 -35.63 9.32
N ILE A 233 -10.04 -36.92 8.97
CA ILE A 233 -11.35 -37.55 8.77
C ILE A 233 -12.12 -37.64 10.08
N GLU A 234 -11.48 -38.05 11.18
CA GLU A 234 -12.11 -38.12 12.50
C GLU A 234 -12.59 -36.74 12.98
N ASN A 235 -11.73 -35.72 12.90
CA ASN A 235 -12.08 -34.35 13.30
C ASN A 235 -13.21 -33.78 12.45
N TRP A 236 -13.22 -34.06 11.14
CA TRP A 236 -14.31 -33.68 10.25
C TRP A 236 -15.64 -34.37 10.63
N ILE A 237 -15.61 -35.68 10.90
CA ILE A 237 -16.80 -36.43 11.34
C ILE A 237 -17.32 -35.91 12.68
N VAL A 238 -16.43 -35.67 13.65
CA VAL A 238 -16.77 -35.13 14.97
C VAL A 238 -17.41 -33.75 14.82
N ALA A 239 -16.79 -32.84 14.05
CA ALA A 239 -17.34 -31.52 13.79
C ALA A 239 -18.75 -31.58 13.17
N MET A 240 -18.96 -32.45 12.17
CA MET A 240 -20.28 -32.58 11.52
C MET A 240 -21.36 -33.11 12.48
N LYS A 241 -21.04 -34.14 13.26
CA LYS A 241 -21.98 -34.73 14.24
C LYS A 241 -22.33 -33.72 15.33
N THR A 242 -21.35 -33.02 15.88
CA THR A 242 -21.55 -32.03 16.94
C THR A 242 -22.35 -30.83 16.44
N CYS A 243 -22.02 -30.27 15.27
CA CYS A 243 -22.80 -29.19 14.67
C CYS A 243 -24.24 -29.61 14.35
N GLN A 244 -24.45 -30.84 13.86
CA GLN A 244 -25.81 -31.35 13.65
C GLN A 244 -26.63 -31.41 14.95
N ASN A 245 -26.02 -31.85 16.05
CA ASN A 245 -26.69 -31.89 17.35
C ASN A 245 -27.01 -30.48 17.88
N LEU A 246 -26.10 -29.52 17.69
CA LEU A 246 -26.32 -28.12 18.05
C LEU A 246 -27.50 -27.52 17.30
N ILE A 247 -27.59 -27.75 15.99
CA ILE A 247 -28.71 -27.27 15.16
C ILE A 247 -30.04 -27.84 15.65
N ARG A 248 -30.06 -29.08 16.16
CA ARG A 248 -31.24 -29.72 16.78
C ARG A 248 -31.58 -29.23 18.18
N GLY A 249 -30.84 -28.25 18.70
CA GLY A 249 -31.07 -27.71 20.04
C GLY A 249 -30.50 -28.58 21.16
N VAL A 250 -29.60 -29.52 20.85
CA VAL A 250 -28.94 -30.35 21.86
C VAL A 250 -27.69 -29.61 22.34
N PRO A 251 -27.58 -29.24 23.62
CA PRO A 251 -26.38 -28.61 24.16
C PRO A 251 -25.16 -29.52 23.95
N GLN A 252 -24.00 -28.94 23.65
CA GLN A 252 -22.75 -29.69 23.48
C GLN A 252 -21.65 -29.10 24.37
N ASP A 253 -20.90 -29.98 25.01
CA ASP A 253 -19.62 -29.63 25.63
C ASP A 253 -18.51 -29.84 24.59
N VAL A 254 -17.75 -28.79 24.29
CA VAL A 254 -16.79 -28.81 23.19
C VAL A 254 -15.38 -28.62 23.71
N THR A 255 -14.62 -29.70 23.70
CA THR A 255 -13.18 -29.74 24.01
C THR A 255 -12.32 -29.83 22.75
N ASN A 256 -12.86 -30.32 21.64
CA ASN A 256 -12.16 -30.46 20.35
C ASN A 256 -12.32 -29.19 19.50
N GLY A 257 -11.20 -28.52 19.19
CA GLY A 257 -11.20 -27.31 18.35
C GLY A 257 -11.62 -27.51 16.90
N ALA A 258 -11.67 -28.74 16.40
CA ALA A 258 -12.22 -29.03 15.09
C ALA A 258 -13.70 -28.63 14.96
N VAL A 259 -14.46 -28.69 16.06
CA VAL A 259 -15.86 -28.24 16.10
C VAL A 259 -15.94 -26.72 15.93
N LEU A 260 -15.08 -25.97 16.64
CA LEU A 260 -15.01 -24.51 16.52
C LEU A 260 -14.57 -24.09 15.12
N LEU A 261 -13.58 -24.78 14.55
CA LEU A 261 -13.18 -24.60 13.16
C LEU A 261 -14.34 -24.90 12.21
N GLY A 262 -15.12 -25.95 12.44
CA GLY A 262 -16.31 -26.29 11.66
C GLY A 262 -17.39 -25.20 11.70
N LEU A 263 -17.72 -24.69 12.89
CA LEU A 263 -18.69 -23.60 13.07
C LEU A 263 -18.28 -22.32 12.34
N MET A 264 -17.00 -21.95 12.45
CA MET A 264 -16.43 -20.87 11.67
C MET A 264 -16.57 -21.18 10.18
N SER A 265 -16.10 -22.36 9.74
CA SER A 265 -16.08 -22.84 8.34
C SER A 265 -17.44 -22.86 7.67
N TRP A 266 -18.51 -23.12 8.42
CA TRP A 266 -19.85 -23.31 7.89
C TRP A 266 -20.80 -22.14 8.21
N HIS A 267 -20.29 -21.11 8.91
CA HIS A 267 -20.99 -19.88 9.26
C HIS A 267 -22.30 -20.15 10.04
N ILE A 268 -22.20 -21.05 11.01
CA ILE A 268 -23.26 -21.40 11.96
C ILE A 268 -22.77 -20.96 13.35
N TYR A 269 -23.52 -20.07 14.00
CA TYR A 269 -23.07 -19.37 15.20
C TYR A 269 -24.00 -19.66 16.39
N PRO A 270 -23.85 -20.82 17.06
CA PRO A 270 -24.59 -21.12 18.28
C PRO A 270 -24.17 -20.19 19.43
N ASP A 271 -25.05 -20.04 20.42
CA ASP A 271 -24.73 -19.33 21.65
C ASP A 271 -23.64 -20.07 22.44
N LEU A 272 -22.75 -19.31 23.08
CA LEU A 272 -21.60 -19.86 23.81
C LEU A 272 -21.68 -19.54 25.30
N ASN A 273 -21.38 -20.52 26.13
CA ASN A 273 -21.16 -20.38 27.57
C ASN A 273 -19.69 -20.69 27.89
N ILE A 274 -18.92 -19.65 28.20
CA ILE A 274 -17.47 -19.74 28.48
C ILE A 274 -17.29 -19.79 29.99
N PHE A 275 -16.61 -20.79 30.55
CA PHE A 275 -16.45 -20.93 32.01
C PHE A 275 -15.20 -20.24 32.58
N CYS A 276 -14.23 -19.88 31.74
CA CYS A 276 -13.01 -19.21 32.19
C CYS A 276 -12.53 -18.15 31.17
N PRO A 277 -12.87 -16.85 31.35
CA PRO A 277 -13.76 -16.29 32.39
C PRO A 277 -15.25 -16.62 32.14
N ASP A 278 -16.04 -16.75 33.22
CA ASP A 278 -17.49 -17.03 33.17
C ASP A 278 -18.23 -15.94 32.37
N ARG A 279 -18.67 -16.28 31.15
CA ARG A 279 -19.26 -15.34 30.20
C ARG A 279 -20.20 -16.06 29.23
N TYR A 280 -21.45 -15.62 29.22
CA TYR A 280 -22.41 -15.96 28.17
C TYR A 280 -22.27 -15.03 26.97
N VAL A 281 -22.18 -15.60 25.76
CA VAL A 281 -22.13 -14.88 24.49
C VAL A 281 -23.30 -15.33 23.62
N ALA A 282 -24.29 -14.44 23.46
CA ALA A 282 -25.44 -14.67 22.60
C ALA A 282 -25.14 -14.27 21.15
N PHE A 283 -25.19 -15.25 20.24
CA PHE A 283 -25.15 -15.03 18.79
C PHE A 283 -26.57 -14.99 18.19
N ASN A 284 -27.56 -15.66 18.81
CA ASN A 284 -28.95 -15.71 18.38
C ASN A 284 -29.12 -16.15 16.91
N ASP A 285 -28.36 -17.15 16.48
CA ASP A 285 -28.45 -17.66 15.12
C ASP A 285 -29.78 -18.41 14.88
N ARG A 286 -30.57 -17.92 13.91
CA ARG A 286 -31.86 -18.50 13.50
C ARG A 286 -31.80 -19.97 13.09
N LEU A 287 -30.62 -20.44 12.68
CA LEU A 287 -30.42 -21.82 12.22
C LEU A 287 -30.22 -22.80 13.38
N VAL A 288 -30.02 -22.32 14.60
CA VAL A 288 -29.81 -23.13 15.79
C VAL A 288 -31.08 -23.12 16.63
N GLN A 289 -31.67 -24.29 16.89
CA GLN A 289 -32.85 -24.38 17.75
C GLN A 289 -32.51 -24.00 19.19
N ALA A 290 -33.49 -23.43 19.90
CA ALA A 290 -33.35 -23.06 21.31
C ALA A 290 -32.88 -24.27 22.14
N GLY A 291 -31.80 -24.08 22.91
CA GLY A 291 -31.11 -25.15 23.64
C GLY A 291 -29.78 -25.59 23.02
N GLY A 292 -29.50 -25.23 21.76
CA GLY A 292 -28.24 -25.53 21.07
C GLY A 292 -27.09 -24.64 21.52
N VAL A 293 -26.72 -24.73 22.79
CA VAL A 293 -25.66 -23.91 23.42
C VAL A 293 -24.37 -24.74 23.50
N ILE A 294 -23.25 -24.10 23.18
CA ILE A 294 -21.93 -24.69 23.38
C ILE A 294 -21.38 -24.26 24.73
N THR A 295 -20.87 -25.23 25.48
CA THR A 295 -20.07 -24.98 26.68
C THR A 295 -18.57 -25.10 26.35
N LEU A 296 -17.79 -24.11 26.77
CA LEU A 296 -16.33 -24.05 26.59
C LEU A 296 -15.64 -23.86 27.95
N GLY A 297 -14.63 -24.68 28.25
CA GLY A 297 -13.78 -24.51 29.45
C GLY A 297 -14.02 -25.49 30.61
N LEU A 298 -14.66 -26.64 30.38
CA LEU A 298 -14.71 -27.72 31.37
C LEU A 298 -13.49 -28.64 31.23
N GLU A 299 -12.48 -28.46 32.08
CA GLU A 299 -11.51 -29.53 32.34
C GLU A 299 -12.20 -30.62 33.17
N SER A 300 -12.77 -31.64 32.51
CA SER A 300 -13.34 -32.78 33.22
C SER A 300 -12.21 -33.73 33.68
N GLN A 301 -11.88 -33.68 34.97
CA GLN A 301 -11.19 -34.78 35.66
C GLN A 301 -12.20 -35.93 35.87
N ASP A 302 -11.96 -37.04 35.16
CA ASP A 302 -12.60 -38.35 35.28
C ASP A 302 -14.14 -38.45 35.17
N ARG A 303 -14.60 -39.08 34.08
CA ARG A 303 -15.35 -40.35 34.15
C ARG A 303 -15.57 -41.00 32.77
N SER A 304 -15.40 -42.30 32.77
CA SER A 304 -15.69 -43.28 31.71
C SER A 304 -17.06 -43.10 31.04
N LEU A 305 -17.07 -42.70 29.76
CA LEU A 305 -18.00 -43.05 28.66
C LEU A 305 -17.77 -42.07 27.49
N SER A 306 -17.31 -42.57 26.33
CA SER A 306 -17.24 -41.84 25.04
C SER A 306 -16.59 -40.44 25.09
N GLY A 307 -15.27 -40.36 25.25
CA GLY A 307 -14.50 -39.13 25.09
C GLY A 307 -13.05 -39.45 24.73
N VAL A 308 -12.53 -38.81 23.68
CA VAL A 308 -11.16 -39.03 23.17
C VAL A 308 -10.16 -38.37 24.10
N SER A 309 -9.22 -39.17 24.60
CA SER A 309 -8.07 -38.77 25.41
C SER A 309 -6.81 -38.58 24.56
N TRP A 310 -5.95 -37.68 25.03
CA TRP A 310 -4.64 -37.28 24.50
C TRP A 310 -3.63 -38.41 24.27
N SER A 311 -2.86 -38.36 23.18
CA SER A 311 -1.49 -38.92 23.11
C SER A 311 -0.66 -38.33 21.94
N VAL A 312 0.66 -38.54 22.00
CA VAL A 312 1.76 -37.66 21.53
C VAL A 312 2.66 -38.32 20.46
N SER A 313 3.16 -37.49 19.53
CA SER A 313 4.43 -37.49 18.77
C SER A 313 4.80 -38.47 17.61
N LEU A 314 5.27 -37.80 16.54
CA LEU A 314 6.42 -38.04 15.64
C LEU A 314 6.45 -39.14 14.57
N SER A 315 7.09 -38.70 13.47
CA SER A 315 7.94 -39.43 12.52
C SER A 315 7.27 -40.13 11.34
N HIS A 316 7.87 -39.93 10.17
CA HIS A 316 7.68 -40.64 8.89
C HIS A 316 6.89 -39.94 7.77
N LEU A 317 7.31 -38.74 7.38
CA LEU A 317 7.23 -38.38 5.95
C LEU A 317 8.65 -38.11 5.44
N ARG A 318 9.25 -39.20 4.92
CA ARG A 318 10.45 -39.18 4.09
C ARG A 318 10.05 -38.86 2.65
N PHE A 319 10.99 -38.22 1.94
CA PHE A 319 11.04 -37.87 0.51
C PHE A 319 10.21 -36.63 0.14
N TYR A 320 10.78 -35.43 -0.06
CA TYR A 320 12.06 -35.05 -0.68
C TYR A 320 12.70 -33.80 -0.02
N GLY A 321 14.03 -33.80 0.16
CA GLY A 321 14.86 -32.60 0.39
C GLY A 321 14.91 -32.04 1.83
N ASP A 322 16.04 -31.41 2.20
CA ASP A 322 16.35 -30.97 3.56
C ASP A 322 15.32 -29.99 4.18
N PRO A 323 14.92 -30.19 5.45
CA PRO A 323 13.79 -29.52 6.07
C PRO A 323 14.10 -28.09 6.53
N VAL A 324 13.29 -27.12 6.09
CA VAL A 324 13.06 -25.90 6.86
C VAL A 324 11.94 -26.18 7.85
N VAL A 325 12.28 -26.19 9.13
CA VAL A 325 11.32 -26.24 10.25
C VAL A 325 10.40 -25.04 10.10
N ILE A 326 9.16 -25.25 9.67
CA ILE A 326 8.14 -24.21 9.80
C ILE A 326 7.56 -24.34 11.20
N GLU A 327 8.13 -23.59 12.14
CA GLU A 327 7.46 -23.25 13.38
C GLU A 327 6.19 -22.47 13.02
N LYS A 328 5.07 -23.16 12.78
CA LYS A 328 3.76 -22.49 12.73
C LYS A 328 3.29 -22.31 14.17
N SER A 329 3.70 -21.20 14.77
CA SER A 329 2.93 -20.56 15.83
C SER A 329 1.49 -20.42 15.34
N SER A 330 0.54 -20.88 16.14
CA SER A 330 -0.90 -20.73 15.93
C SER A 330 -1.29 -19.23 15.91
N GLU A 331 -1.05 -18.54 14.79
CA GLU A 331 -1.49 -17.15 14.60
C GLU A 331 -2.31 -17.03 13.33
N ASP A 332 -3.63 -17.03 13.56
CA ASP A 332 -4.63 -16.15 12.98
C ASP A 332 -4.85 -16.11 11.45
N SER A 333 -6.10 -15.80 11.09
CA SER A 333 -6.52 -15.30 9.77
C SER A 333 -5.38 -14.62 9.02
N ASP A 334 -4.80 -15.29 8.01
CA ASP A 334 -3.65 -14.82 7.22
C ASP A 334 -3.90 -13.48 6.51
N ARG A 335 -5.09 -12.89 6.61
CA ARG A 335 -5.51 -11.71 5.86
C ARG A 335 -5.95 -10.57 6.77
N ILE A 336 -5.48 -9.37 6.43
CA ILE A 336 -5.74 -8.08 7.08
C ILE A 336 -6.38 -7.10 6.09
N THR A 337 -7.11 -6.10 6.58
CA THR A 337 -7.65 -5.01 5.76
C THR A 337 -6.61 -3.91 5.52
N LEU A 338 -6.89 -3.00 4.59
CA LEU A 338 -6.02 -1.83 4.34
C LEU A 338 -5.85 -0.96 5.61
N GLU A 339 -6.91 -0.78 6.38
CA GLU A 339 -6.88 0.01 7.61
C GLU A 339 -6.02 -0.66 8.70
N GLU A 340 -6.12 -1.98 8.82
CA GLU A 340 -5.27 -2.77 9.71
C GLU A 340 -3.79 -2.69 9.30
N LEU A 341 -3.48 -2.73 8.00
CA LEU A 341 -2.11 -2.51 7.50
C LEU A 341 -1.58 -1.11 7.85
N ARG A 342 -2.42 -0.08 7.80
CA ARG A 342 -2.05 1.28 8.21
C ARG A 342 -1.72 1.33 9.70
N TYR A 343 -2.51 0.69 10.54
CA TYR A 343 -2.23 0.58 11.98
C TYR A 343 -0.94 -0.18 12.27
N ILE A 344 -0.68 -1.29 11.56
CA ILE A 344 0.59 -2.02 11.65
C ILE A 344 1.75 -1.09 11.27
N THR A 345 1.63 -0.36 10.16
CA THR A 345 2.66 0.59 9.68
C THR A 345 2.96 1.66 10.72
N LEU A 346 1.92 2.26 11.33
CA LEU A 346 2.07 3.22 12.41
C LEU A 346 2.80 2.62 13.62
N GLY A 347 2.45 1.39 13.99
CA GLY A 347 3.14 0.62 15.02
C GLY A 347 4.62 0.37 14.72
N CYS A 348 4.96 0.08 13.46
CA CYS A 348 6.35 -0.10 13.02
C CYS A 348 7.16 1.18 13.20
N VAL A 349 6.59 2.34 12.85
CA VAL A 349 7.23 3.65 13.08
C VAL A 349 7.48 3.87 14.58
N PHE A 350 6.49 3.61 15.43
CA PHE A 350 6.67 3.72 16.89
C PHE A 350 7.70 2.72 17.44
N GLY A 351 7.82 1.54 16.82
CA GLY A 351 8.82 0.54 17.15
C GLY A 351 10.25 0.95 16.82
N SER A 352 10.46 1.83 15.84
CA SER A 352 11.78 2.35 15.45
C SER A 352 12.33 3.42 16.40
N TRP A 353 11.46 4.03 17.21
CA TRP A 353 11.83 5.14 18.09
C TRP A 353 12.66 4.69 19.29
N THR A 354 13.49 5.60 19.81
CA THR A 354 14.20 5.41 21.08
C THR A 354 13.23 5.12 22.22
N ARG A 355 13.54 4.07 23.02
CA ARG A 355 12.71 3.61 24.17
C ARG A 355 11.23 3.39 23.80
N PRO A 356 10.92 2.52 22.83
CA PRO A 356 9.58 2.40 22.25
C PRO A 356 8.54 1.90 23.25
N THR A 357 8.94 1.20 24.31
CA THR A 357 8.08 0.72 25.39
C THR A 357 7.57 1.84 26.31
N SER A 358 8.30 2.94 26.40
CA SER A 358 7.96 4.07 27.27
C SER A 358 6.97 5.07 26.63
N ILE A 359 6.76 4.96 25.32
CA ILE A 359 5.93 5.88 24.54
C ILE A 359 4.48 5.41 24.61
N LYS A 360 3.60 6.31 25.09
CA LYS A 360 2.16 6.09 25.08
C LYS A 360 1.61 6.29 23.67
N ILE A 361 0.90 5.29 23.15
CA ILE A 361 0.40 5.26 21.77
C ILE A 361 -0.56 6.44 21.53
N GLU A 362 -1.42 6.75 22.50
CA GLU A 362 -2.38 7.86 22.41
C GLU A 362 -1.67 9.22 22.29
N GLU A 363 -0.67 9.48 23.12
CA GLU A 363 0.07 10.75 23.09
C GLU A 363 0.87 10.90 21.79
N ALA A 364 1.41 9.80 21.26
CA ALA A 364 2.11 9.78 19.98
C ALA A 364 1.15 10.04 18.80
N ALA A 365 -0.03 9.41 18.81
CA ALA A 365 -1.06 9.62 17.80
C ALA A 365 -1.60 11.05 17.84
N GLU A 366 -1.84 11.63 19.02
CA GLU A 366 -2.24 13.04 19.17
C GLU A 366 -1.20 14.00 18.60
N CYS A 367 0.08 13.70 18.81
CA CYS A 367 1.18 14.50 18.28
C CYS A 367 1.25 14.44 16.75
N LEU A 368 1.11 13.24 16.16
CA LEU A 368 1.04 13.08 14.70
C LEU A 368 -0.20 13.76 14.10
N ALA A 369 -1.36 13.68 14.76
CA ALA A 369 -2.55 14.40 14.30
C ALA A 369 -2.33 15.92 14.30
N ALA A 370 -1.75 16.47 15.38
CA ALA A 370 -1.40 17.89 15.47
C ALA A 370 -0.35 18.32 14.43
N LEU A 371 0.60 17.43 14.08
CA LEU A 371 1.55 17.65 13.00
C LEU A 371 0.84 17.76 11.65
N GLY A 372 -0.13 16.88 11.38
CA GLY A 372 -0.99 16.95 10.20
C GLY A 372 -1.73 18.29 10.13
N ASP A 373 -2.36 18.71 11.23
CA ASP A 373 -3.10 19.97 11.29
C ASP A 373 -2.19 21.19 11.03
N ALA A 374 -0.96 21.17 11.53
CA ALA A 374 0.03 22.21 11.26
C ALA A 374 0.41 22.29 9.78
N LEU A 375 0.52 21.16 9.08
CA LEU A 375 0.83 21.10 7.65
C LEU A 375 -0.31 21.59 6.76
N GLU A 376 -1.55 21.52 7.23
CA GLU A 376 -2.76 21.91 6.48
C GLU A 376 -3.03 23.42 6.51
N ARG A 377 -2.47 24.17 7.46
CA ARG A 377 -2.66 25.63 7.58
C ARG A 377 -2.17 26.44 6.38
N HIS A 378 -1.36 25.85 5.49
CA HIS A 378 -0.79 26.51 4.31
C HIS A 378 -1.13 25.75 3.00
N LYS A 379 -2.33 25.18 2.86
CA LYS A 379 -2.78 24.59 1.58
C LYS A 379 -2.87 25.67 0.48
N SER A 380 -1.85 25.77 -0.36
CA SER A 380 -1.91 26.57 -1.59
C SER A 380 -2.61 25.77 -2.70
N PRO A 381 -3.61 26.32 -3.42
CA PRO A 381 -4.30 25.63 -4.51
C PRO A 381 -3.40 25.25 -5.71
N ILE A 382 -2.20 25.83 -5.80
CA ILE A 382 -1.29 25.68 -6.95
C ILE A 382 -0.41 24.42 -6.81
N ASP A 383 -0.14 23.96 -5.58
CA ASP A 383 0.74 22.82 -5.31
C ASP A 383 0.09 21.46 -5.62
N GLU A 384 -1.23 21.38 -5.77
CA GLU A 384 -1.95 20.13 -6.04
C GLU A 384 -1.79 19.59 -7.47
N LYS A 385 -1.44 20.45 -8.45
CA LYS A 385 -1.48 20.07 -9.88
C LYS A 385 -0.16 19.57 -10.47
N ILE A 386 0.98 19.77 -9.81
CA ILE A 386 2.29 19.59 -10.46
C ILE A 386 3.12 18.47 -9.82
N HIS A 387 2.94 18.12 -8.54
CA HIS A 387 3.79 17.12 -7.86
C HIS A 387 2.97 16.08 -7.09
N GLY A 388 2.90 14.86 -7.62
CA GLY A 388 2.53 13.70 -6.83
C GLY A 388 3.50 13.53 -5.64
N SER A 389 2.96 13.70 -4.43
CA SER A 389 3.30 12.96 -3.19
C SER A 389 4.73 13.04 -2.61
N SER A 390 5.44 14.17 -2.58
CA SER A 390 6.67 14.26 -1.75
C SER A 390 6.42 14.15 -0.24
N LEU A 391 5.18 14.39 0.20
CA LEU A 391 4.71 14.23 1.58
C LEU A 391 3.67 13.09 1.75
N GLY A 392 3.53 12.20 0.77
CA GLY A 392 2.54 11.10 0.85
C GLY A 392 2.80 10.15 2.03
N TRP A 393 4.07 9.93 2.34
CA TRP A 393 4.48 9.09 3.46
C TRP A 393 4.08 9.67 4.83
N ILE A 394 4.05 11.01 4.99
CA ILE A 394 3.65 11.64 6.25
C ILE A 394 2.12 11.73 6.35
N SER A 395 1.42 12.03 5.25
CA SER A 395 -0.06 12.07 5.25
C SER A 395 -0.64 10.71 5.65
N LEU A 396 -0.04 9.62 5.17
CA LEU A 396 -0.37 8.26 5.60
C LEU A 396 -0.38 8.13 7.14
N LEU A 397 0.67 8.61 7.81
CA LEU A 397 0.82 8.47 9.27
C LEU A 397 -0.14 9.40 10.02
N THR A 398 -0.29 10.65 9.58
CA THR A 398 -1.19 11.62 10.22
C THR A 398 -2.64 11.20 10.08
N ASP A 399 -3.04 10.71 8.92
CA ASP A 399 -4.41 10.25 8.67
C ASP A 399 -4.71 8.97 9.46
N THR A 400 -3.74 8.07 9.59
CA THR A 400 -3.90 6.84 10.38
C THR A 400 -4.03 7.16 11.87
N ALA A 401 -3.24 8.11 12.38
CA ALA A 401 -3.35 8.58 13.75
C ALA A 401 -4.72 9.22 14.02
N ARG A 402 -5.27 10.00 13.08
CA ARG A 402 -6.62 10.55 13.18
C ARG A 402 -7.69 9.45 13.21
N CYS A 403 -7.62 8.47 12.30
CA CYS A 403 -8.54 7.32 12.28
C CYS A 403 -8.51 6.56 13.63
N PHE A 404 -7.32 6.32 14.18
CA PHE A 404 -7.16 5.70 15.48
C PHE A 404 -7.82 6.50 16.62
N LEU A 405 -7.61 7.82 16.65
CA LEU A 405 -8.18 8.69 17.68
C LEU A 405 -9.71 8.82 17.58
N SER A 406 -10.27 8.69 16.37
CA SER A 406 -11.71 8.71 16.15
C SER A 406 -12.41 7.37 16.42
N ALA A 407 -11.67 6.26 16.52
CA ALA A 407 -12.24 4.94 16.73
C ALA A 407 -12.82 4.78 18.16
N VAL A 408 -13.95 4.07 18.28
CA VAL A 408 -14.69 3.89 19.53
C VAL A 408 -14.79 2.40 19.90
N ASP A 409 -14.79 2.09 21.20
CA ASP A 409 -14.98 0.75 21.77
C ASP A 409 -14.15 -0.36 21.07
N LYS A 410 -14.81 -1.33 20.43
CA LYS A 410 -14.20 -2.50 19.79
C LYS A 410 -13.29 -2.16 18.61
N GLU A 411 -13.61 -1.10 17.86
CA GLU A 411 -12.77 -0.65 16.74
C GLU A 411 -11.44 -0.12 17.26
N ARG A 412 -11.47 0.59 18.40
CA ARG A 412 -10.28 1.09 19.07
C ARG A 412 -9.43 -0.04 19.65
N GLU A 413 -10.04 -1.06 20.25
CA GLU A 413 -9.32 -2.26 20.71
C GLU A 413 -8.63 -2.98 19.55
N THR A 414 -9.31 -3.10 18.41
CA THR A 414 -8.76 -3.72 17.20
C THR A 414 -7.59 -2.89 16.63
N ALA A 415 -7.75 -1.57 16.56
CA ALA A 415 -6.69 -0.68 16.10
C ALA A 415 -5.46 -0.74 17.04
N LEU A 416 -5.67 -0.70 18.37
CA LEU A 416 -4.61 -0.85 19.37
C LEU A 416 -3.86 -2.17 19.19
N TYR A 417 -4.58 -3.27 18.96
CA TYR A 417 -3.99 -4.57 18.71
C TYR A 417 -3.02 -4.54 17.52
N PHE A 418 -3.43 -3.98 16.37
CA PHE A 418 -2.59 -3.94 15.19
C PHE A 418 -1.40 -2.97 15.29
N ILE A 419 -1.57 -1.84 16.00
CA ILE A 419 -0.46 -0.94 16.33
C ILE A 419 0.58 -1.66 17.21
N GLU A 420 0.12 -2.38 18.23
CA GLU A 420 1.00 -3.16 19.10
C GLU A 420 1.67 -4.33 18.38
N PHE A 421 0.95 -4.98 17.46
CA PHE A 421 1.51 -5.98 16.56
C PHE A 421 2.67 -5.39 15.74
N GLY A 422 2.46 -4.23 15.08
CA GLY A 422 3.51 -3.53 14.33
C GLY A 422 4.72 -3.18 15.20
N ARG A 423 4.47 -2.65 16.40
CA ARG A 423 5.53 -2.22 17.34
C ARG A 423 6.39 -3.38 17.86
N ARG A 424 5.80 -4.56 18.06
CA ARG A 424 6.47 -5.72 18.65
C ARG A 424 7.03 -6.69 17.61
N ARG A 425 6.27 -6.96 16.55
CA ARG A 425 6.50 -8.06 15.59
C ARG A 425 6.65 -7.60 14.15
N GLY A 426 6.03 -6.48 13.77
CA GLY A 426 6.15 -5.90 12.43
C GLY A 426 7.43 -5.10 12.17
N ARG A 427 8.41 -5.15 13.08
CA ARG A 427 9.61 -4.29 13.03
C ARG A 427 10.37 -4.35 11.70
N ASN A 428 10.36 -5.54 11.10
CA ASN A 428 11.03 -5.84 9.84
C ASN A 428 10.28 -5.32 8.60
N PHE A 429 9.03 -4.86 8.74
CA PHE A 429 8.20 -4.48 7.60
C PHE A 429 8.68 -3.19 6.90
N LEU A 430 9.24 -2.25 7.67
CA LEU A 430 9.75 -0.98 7.12
C LEU A 430 11.25 -1.05 6.85
N ASP A 431 12.02 -1.49 7.84
CA ASP A 431 13.48 -1.67 7.77
C ASP A 431 13.91 -2.55 8.97
N ASP A 432 14.76 -3.53 8.73
CA ASP A 432 15.23 -4.48 9.74
C ASP A 432 16.20 -3.83 10.76
N ASP A 433 16.98 -2.85 10.31
CA ASP A 433 18.13 -2.27 11.01
C ASP A 433 17.89 -0.84 11.52
N PHE A 434 16.88 -0.13 11.00
CA PHE A 434 16.59 1.25 11.39
C PHE A 434 15.91 1.36 12.77
N ARG A 435 16.71 1.64 13.81
CA ARG A 435 16.29 1.63 15.23
C ARG A 435 16.91 2.78 16.02
N ASP A 436 16.37 2.98 17.23
CA ASP A 436 16.80 4.00 18.19
C ASP A 436 16.81 5.41 17.58
N VAL A 437 15.74 5.70 16.85
CA VAL A 437 15.53 6.95 16.13
C VAL A 437 14.86 7.99 17.03
N VAL A 438 15.22 9.27 16.87
CA VAL A 438 14.56 10.36 17.59
C VAL A 438 13.07 10.44 17.18
N PRO A 439 12.13 10.39 18.13
CA PRO A 439 10.70 10.35 17.81
C PRO A 439 10.22 11.59 17.04
N ILE A 440 9.09 11.42 16.34
CA ILE A 440 8.45 12.48 15.53
C ILE A 440 9.46 13.11 14.55
N PHE A 441 10.29 12.26 13.93
CA PHE A 441 11.24 12.64 12.88
C PHE A 441 12.23 13.74 13.32
N GLY A 442 12.69 13.70 14.58
CA GLY A 442 13.63 14.69 15.13
C GLY A 442 12.97 15.92 15.76
N LEU A 443 11.66 16.11 15.61
CA LEU A 443 10.95 17.30 16.10
C LEU A 443 10.77 17.33 17.62
N LEU A 444 11.05 16.26 18.36
CA LEU A 444 11.13 16.33 19.82
C LEU A 444 12.35 17.12 20.31
N ASN A 445 13.35 17.33 19.45
CA ASN A 445 14.49 18.15 19.80
C ASN A 445 14.11 19.65 19.67
N PRO A 446 14.38 20.50 20.68
CA PRO A 446 14.04 21.92 20.62
C PRO A 446 14.79 22.68 19.52
N TYR A 447 15.98 22.23 19.12
CA TYR A 447 16.82 22.93 18.15
C TYR A 447 16.21 23.00 16.73
N PRO A 448 15.74 21.89 16.12
CA PRO A 448 14.97 21.95 14.88
C PRO A 448 13.74 22.87 14.96
N LEU A 449 12.97 22.80 16.05
CA LEU A 449 11.76 23.62 16.22
C LEU A 449 12.06 25.12 16.23
N PHE A 450 13.17 25.49 16.86
CA PHE A 450 13.64 26.86 16.88
C PHE A 450 13.95 27.39 15.47
N ARG A 451 14.59 26.58 14.60
CA ARG A 451 14.83 26.92 13.19
C ARG A 451 13.54 27.03 12.36
N LEU A 452 12.46 26.38 12.80
CA LEU A 452 11.15 26.44 12.15
C LEU A 452 10.28 27.59 12.65
N CYS A 453 10.73 28.35 13.66
CA CYS A 453 10.01 29.50 14.20
C CYS A 453 10.10 30.70 13.23
N PRO A 454 8.98 31.39 12.92
CA PRO A 454 8.99 32.55 12.02
C PRO A 454 9.85 33.71 12.56
N ASP A 455 9.94 33.86 13.89
CA ASP A 455 10.77 34.87 14.56
C ASP A 455 12.25 34.73 14.16
N PHE A 456 12.75 33.50 14.02
CA PHE A 456 14.14 33.24 13.66
C PHE A 456 14.46 33.81 12.28
N ALA A 457 13.60 33.57 11.28
CA ALA A 457 13.79 34.11 9.94
C ALA A 457 13.56 35.62 9.85
N ALA A 458 12.57 36.15 10.57
CA ALA A 458 12.21 37.58 10.54
C ALA A 458 13.29 38.49 11.13
N GLN A 459 14.05 38.00 12.11
CA GLN A 459 15.01 38.80 12.88
C GLN A 459 16.42 38.86 12.28
N ARG A 460 16.68 38.18 11.16
CA ARG A 460 18.01 38.08 10.50
C ARG A 460 18.68 39.42 10.23
N HIS A 461 17.90 40.47 10.01
CA HIS A 461 18.41 41.80 9.68
C HIS A 461 18.61 42.69 10.91
N ASP A 462 18.22 42.23 12.11
CA ASP A 462 18.38 42.96 13.36
C ASP A 462 19.31 42.22 14.33
N SER A 463 20.44 42.85 14.64
CA SER A 463 21.48 42.28 15.50
C SER A 463 20.98 42.04 16.93
N GLU A 464 20.21 42.97 17.50
CA GLU A 464 19.67 42.84 18.85
C GLU A 464 18.64 41.72 18.97
N ALA A 465 17.69 41.67 18.05
CA ALA A 465 16.72 40.58 18.00
C ALA A 465 17.41 39.22 17.79
N SER A 466 18.45 39.17 16.94
CA SER A 466 19.24 37.95 16.72
C SER A 466 19.97 37.49 17.99
N ILE A 467 20.58 38.40 18.75
CA ILE A 467 21.22 38.08 20.05
C ILE A 467 20.19 37.55 21.05
N LEU A 468 19.03 38.21 21.19
CA LEU A 468 17.97 37.78 22.10
C LEU A 468 17.47 36.37 21.76
N THR A 469 17.33 36.08 20.47
CA THR A 469 16.88 34.79 19.97
C THR A 469 17.91 33.70 20.19
N LEU A 470 19.20 33.95 19.93
CA LEU A 470 20.28 33.01 20.25
C LEU A 470 20.47 32.79 21.76
N ARG A 471 20.18 33.78 22.61
CA ARG A 471 20.14 33.61 24.08
C ARG A 471 19.02 32.68 24.52
N ARG A 472 17.81 32.81 23.94
CA ARG A 472 16.70 31.87 24.18
C ARG A 472 17.10 30.44 23.80
N LEU A 473 17.74 30.28 22.64
CA LEU A 473 18.26 28.98 22.21
C LEU A 473 19.25 28.38 23.22
N ALA A 474 20.22 29.18 23.67
CA ALA A 474 21.21 28.71 24.64
C ALA A 474 20.59 28.32 26.00
N GLN A 475 19.55 29.05 26.43
CA GLN A 475 18.78 28.72 27.64
C GLN A 475 17.95 27.45 27.46
N ASP A 476 17.23 27.30 26.35
CA ASP A 476 16.39 26.12 26.07
C ASP A 476 17.22 24.83 25.97
N ILE A 477 18.43 24.95 25.42
CA ILE A 477 19.40 23.85 25.27
C ILE A 477 20.24 23.64 26.54
N LYS A 478 20.16 24.54 27.53
CA LYS A 478 20.90 24.50 28.80
C LYS A 478 22.42 24.47 28.62
N LEU A 479 22.94 25.28 27.70
CA LEU A 479 24.38 25.43 27.51
C LEU A 479 25.03 26.00 28.77
N HIS A 480 26.24 25.51 29.09
CA HIS A 480 26.99 25.99 30.24
C HIS A 480 27.58 27.39 29.94
N PRO A 481 27.55 28.36 30.87
CA PRO A 481 27.98 29.73 30.59
C PRO A 481 29.41 29.90 30.09
N ASN A 482 30.32 29.00 30.48
CA ASN A 482 31.72 29.07 30.08
C ASN A 482 32.00 28.46 28.71
N ASP A 483 31.03 27.76 28.12
CA ASP A 483 31.23 26.98 26.90
C ASP A 483 30.58 27.62 25.67
N CYS A 484 29.91 28.77 25.83
CA CYS A 484 29.15 29.40 24.74
C CYS A 484 29.26 30.93 24.73
N ILE A 485 29.46 31.50 23.54
CA ILE A 485 29.50 32.94 23.30
C ILE A 485 28.68 33.31 22.05
N ILE A 486 28.14 34.52 22.00
CA ILE A 486 27.51 35.08 20.80
C ILE A 486 28.45 36.13 20.21
N VAL A 487 28.67 36.07 18.91
CA VAL A 487 29.50 37.02 18.16
C VAL A 487 28.64 37.77 17.17
N THR A 488 28.80 39.09 17.10
CA THR A 488 28.06 40.03 16.25
C THR A 488 29.05 40.97 15.54
N LYS A 489 28.71 41.42 14.33
CA LYS A 489 29.44 42.53 13.70
C LYS A 489 28.85 43.86 14.21
N PRO A 490 29.68 44.79 14.71
CA PRO A 490 29.20 46.05 15.26
C PRO A 490 28.51 46.89 14.17
N ARG A 491 27.33 47.43 14.49
CA ARG A 491 26.66 48.47 13.67
C ARG A 491 27.34 49.81 13.92
N ILE A 492 28.18 50.28 13.01
CA ILE A 492 28.53 51.70 12.97
C ILE A 492 27.30 52.43 12.40
N ARG A 493 26.66 53.29 13.19
CA ARG A 493 25.61 54.18 12.67
C ARG A 493 26.27 55.22 11.75
N PRO A 494 25.81 55.41 10.49
CA PRO A 494 26.28 56.52 9.68
C PRO A 494 25.56 57.79 10.16
N GLU A 495 26.11 58.46 11.17
CA GLU A 495 25.69 59.83 11.47
C GLU A 495 26.42 60.80 10.54
N SER A 496 25.67 61.24 9.51
CA SER A 496 25.88 62.44 8.68
C SER A 496 27.19 62.58 7.90
N ASN A 497 27.06 62.49 6.57
CA ASN A 497 27.85 63.17 5.53
C ASN A 497 29.20 63.77 5.96
N ARG A 498 30.27 63.01 5.73
CA ARG A 498 31.49 63.46 5.07
C ARG A 498 32.31 62.23 4.66
N MET A 499 32.21 61.85 3.40
CA MET A 499 33.23 61.01 2.77
C MET A 499 34.53 61.78 2.77
N THR A 500 35.49 61.31 3.56
CA THR A 500 36.91 61.45 3.21
C THR A 500 37.47 60.04 3.19
N GLU A 501 37.88 59.64 1.99
CA GLU A 501 38.68 58.46 1.69
C GLU A 501 39.90 58.46 2.62
N ASN A 502 39.97 57.46 3.53
CA ASN A 502 41.17 56.90 4.18
C ASN A 502 40.78 56.24 5.53
N GLU A 503 40.03 55.13 5.53
CA GLU A 503 39.93 54.25 6.70
C GLU A 503 39.77 52.78 6.28
N ASP A 504 40.83 52.18 5.72
CA ASP A 504 40.96 50.72 5.51
C ASP A 504 41.25 49.94 6.82
N GLY A 505 40.84 50.47 7.99
CA GLY A 505 41.25 49.94 9.30
C GLY A 505 40.15 49.34 10.17
N PHE A 506 38.86 49.52 9.82
CA PHE A 506 37.75 49.21 10.74
C PHE A 506 36.96 47.93 10.42
N GLU A 507 37.35 47.14 9.41
CA GLU A 507 36.63 45.91 9.01
C GLU A 507 36.75 44.73 10.00
N GLY A 508 37.58 44.83 11.05
CA GLY A 508 37.91 43.72 11.95
C GLY A 508 37.23 43.70 13.34
N ASN A 509 36.41 44.70 13.68
CA ASN A 509 35.83 44.78 15.03
C ASN A 509 34.68 43.77 15.20
N CYS A 510 34.69 43.02 16.30
CA CYS A 510 33.64 42.05 16.64
C CYS A 510 33.06 42.39 18.01
N GLU A 511 31.74 42.39 18.13
CA GLU A 511 31.05 42.44 19.41
C GLU A 511 30.82 41.02 19.92
N PHE A 512 31.10 40.79 21.19
CA PHE A 512 30.89 39.54 21.89
C PHE A 512 29.83 39.74 22.96
N ALA A 513 28.96 38.75 23.13
CA ALA A 513 27.91 38.75 24.14
C ALA A 513 27.80 37.39 24.80
N THR A 514 27.47 37.36 26.10
CA THR A 514 27.19 36.09 26.78
C THR A 514 25.87 35.50 26.29
N ALA A 515 25.88 34.20 25.97
CA ALA A 515 24.69 33.46 25.52
C ALA A 515 23.78 33.08 26.69
N THR A 516 24.34 32.80 27.86
CA THR A 516 23.63 32.61 29.12
C THR A 516 24.02 33.70 30.13
N PRO A 517 23.17 34.00 31.12
CA PRO A 517 23.52 34.98 32.14
C PRO A 517 24.64 34.44 33.03
N VAL A 518 25.59 35.30 33.37
CA VAL A 518 26.70 34.98 34.27
C VAL A 518 26.32 35.45 35.67
N THR A 519 26.52 34.59 36.67
CA THR A 519 26.32 34.92 38.07
C THR A 519 27.47 35.80 38.55
N TRP A 520 27.13 37.00 39.00
CA TRP A 520 28.08 37.93 39.58
C TRP A 520 27.76 38.17 41.05
N PRO A 521 28.76 38.10 41.94
CA PRO A 521 28.57 38.47 43.33
C PRO A 521 28.20 39.96 43.42
N SER A 522 26.99 40.26 43.91
CA SER A 522 26.62 41.64 44.19
C SER A 522 27.45 42.19 45.34
N LYS A 523 27.85 43.45 45.23
CA LYS A 523 28.42 44.21 46.36
C LYS A 523 27.36 44.52 47.43
N LYS A 524 26.07 44.28 47.16
CA LYS A 524 24.96 44.46 48.12
C LYS A 524 24.66 43.13 48.84
N ARG A 525 24.62 43.18 50.18
CA ARG A 525 24.22 42.06 51.04
C ARG A 525 22.75 42.21 51.44
N SER A 526 22.05 41.11 51.68
CA SER A 526 20.73 41.13 52.32
C SER A 526 20.83 41.68 53.75
N HIS A 527 19.69 42.04 54.35
CA HIS A 527 19.63 42.49 55.74
C HIS A 527 20.23 41.45 56.73
N ASP A 528 20.25 40.17 56.34
CA ASP A 528 20.77 39.05 57.14
C ASP A 528 22.23 38.69 56.79
N GLY A 529 22.91 39.51 55.99
CA GLY A 529 24.33 39.37 55.67
C GLY A 529 24.66 38.37 54.56
N THR A 530 23.67 37.72 53.95
CA THR A 530 23.86 36.85 52.77
C THR A 530 24.14 37.68 51.52
N GLN A 531 25.17 37.29 50.77
CA GLN A 531 25.56 37.95 49.54
C GLN A 531 24.50 37.68 48.47
N HIS A 532 23.98 38.72 47.81
CA HIS A 532 23.06 38.55 46.69
C HIS A 532 23.87 38.25 45.43
N ASP A 533 23.64 37.12 44.77
CA ASP A 533 24.18 36.90 43.44
C ASP A 533 23.21 37.49 42.40
N ILE A 534 23.73 38.33 41.49
CA ILE A 534 22.97 38.93 40.40
C ILE A 534 23.33 38.18 39.12
N GLN A 535 22.32 37.69 38.41
CA GLN A 535 22.50 37.13 37.08
C GLN A 535 22.30 38.23 36.04
N ARG A 536 23.35 38.50 35.24
CA ARG A 536 23.28 39.45 34.12
C ARG A 536 23.98 38.91 32.88
N HIS A 537 23.55 39.37 31.70
CA HIS A 537 24.32 39.16 30.47
C HIS A 537 25.39 40.24 30.35
N ILE A 538 26.52 39.92 29.71
CA ILE A 538 27.64 40.87 29.53
C ILE A 538 27.93 41.00 28.03
N ARG A 539 28.39 42.18 27.60
CA ARG A 539 28.80 42.46 26.23
C ARG A 539 30.12 43.21 26.20
N TRP A 540 31.00 42.82 25.28
CA TRP A 540 32.28 43.48 25.08
C TRP A 540 32.61 43.61 23.60
N VAL A 541 33.32 44.67 23.23
CA VAL A 541 33.81 44.88 21.86
C VAL A 541 35.29 44.55 21.81
N HIS A 542 35.66 43.71 20.86
CA HIS A 542 37.05 43.51 20.48
C HIS A 542 37.43 44.53 19.41
N ILE A 543 38.46 45.31 19.72
CA ILE A 543 39.01 46.30 18.79
C ILE A 543 40.34 45.77 18.27
N ASN A 544 40.35 45.36 17.00
CA ASN A 544 41.56 44.86 16.37
C ASN A 544 42.45 46.05 15.98
N ARG A 545 43.45 46.40 16.80
CA ARG A 545 44.35 47.53 16.52
C ARG A 545 45.71 47.13 15.94
N THR A 546 46.14 45.87 16.03
CA THR A 546 47.49 45.42 15.59
C THR A 546 47.54 43.89 15.37
N LYS A 547 48.59 43.41 14.69
CA LYS A 547 48.92 41.97 14.55
C LYS A 547 49.52 41.36 15.83
N ASP A 548 49.70 42.15 16.89
CA ASP A 548 50.30 41.72 18.16
C ASP A 548 49.20 41.43 19.21
N PRO A 549 49.04 40.17 19.68
CA PRO A 549 47.98 39.81 20.63
C PRO A 549 48.10 40.51 21.99
N VAL A 550 49.26 41.10 22.34
CA VAL A 550 49.49 41.75 23.62
C VAL A 550 48.92 43.17 23.68
N GLU A 551 48.71 43.83 22.53
CA GLU A 551 48.17 45.20 22.47
C GLU A 551 46.63 45.27 22.28
N GLN A 552 45.95 44.13 22.25
CA GLN A 552 44.50 44.06 22.05
C GLN A 552 43.74 44.64 23.24
N ARG A 553 42.74 45.50 22.97
CA ARG A 553 41.88 46.12 24.01
C ARG A 553 40.46 45.57 23.95
N TYR A 554 39.88 45.32 25.12
CA TYR A 554 38.47 44.95 25.31
C TYR A 554 37.74 46.07 26.04
N ILE A 555 36.55 46.45 25.56
CA ILE A 555 35.68 47.44 26.23
C ILE A 555 34.41 46.73 26.68
N ASP A 556 34.14 46.72 27.99
CA ASP A 556 32.86 46.30 28.57
C ASP A 556 31.83 47.42 28.40
N ILE A 557 30.76 47.16 27.65
CA ILE A 557 29.75 48.16 27.29
C ILE A 557 28.85 48.51 28.49
N GLU A 558 28.70 47.62 29.48
CA GLU A 558 27.79 47.84 30.62
C GLU A 558 28.42 48.57 31.80
N ASN A 559 29.75 48.60 31.93
CA ASN A 559 30.46 49.22 33.06
C ASN A 559 31.24 50.50 32.67
N SER A 560 31.12 51.00 31.44
CA SER A 560 31.72 52.29 31.08
C SER A 560 30.92 53.43 31.71
N ASP A 561 31.27 53.81 32.93
CA ASP A 561 30.89 55.10 33.49
C ASP A 561 31.32 56.20 32.50
N VAL A 562 30.43 57.15 32.26
CA VAL A 562 30.49 58.23 31.24
C VAL A 562 31.69 59.19 31.44
N ASN A 563 32.68 58.88 32.28
CA ASN A 563 33.78 59.79 32.64
C ASN A 563 35.20 59.20 32.65
N ASP A 564 35.42 57.92 32.34
CA ASP A 564 36.80 57.44 32.20
C ASP A 564 37.36 57.77 30.80
N THR A 565 38.14 58.86 30.78
CA THR A 565 38.93 59.32 29.64
C THR A 565 39.77 58.19 29.05
N LEU A 566 39.40 57.77 27.84
CA LEU A 566 40.26 57.02 26.92
C LEU A 566 41.58 57.80 26.70
N PRO A 567 42.74 57.12 26.58
CA PRO A 567 43.96 57.78 26.12
C PRO A 567 43.74 58.23 24.67
N ASP A 568 43.70 59.55 24.48
CA ASP A 568 43.66 60.33 23.23
C ASP A 568 43.19 59.60 21.97
N CYS A 569 41.87 59.57 21.78
CA CYS A 569 41.25 59.66 20.46
C CYS A 569 40.23 60.79 20.57
N GLY A 570 40.62 62.00 20.14
CA GLY A 570 39.91 63.24 20.44
C GLY A 570 38.47 63.26 19.94
N TRP A 571 37.51 63.30 20.87
CA TRP A 571 36.15 63.79 20.63
C TRP A 571 35.73 64.63 21.83
N SER A 572 35.91 65.95 21.71
CA SER A 572 35.39 66.95 22.66
C SER A 572 33.97 67.34 22.25
N TYR A 573 32.99 67.10 23.13
CA TYR A 573 31.74 67.85 23.11
C TYR A 573 31.92 69.15 23.92
N LYS A 574 32.18 70.26 23.23
CA LYS A 574 31.78 71.59 23.72
C LYS A 574 31.19 72.37 22.57
N GLY A 575 29.98 72.87 22.80
CA GLY A 575 29.21 73.59 21.80
C GLY A 575 29.81 74.92 21.37
N LEU A 576 29.17 75.43 20.32
CA LEU A 576 29.17 76.81 19.81
C LEU A 576 30.29 77.21 18.84
N ARG A 577 29.86 77.29 17.56
CA ARG A 577 30.03 78.39 16.60
C ARG A 577 31.43 79.03 16.36
N TYR A 578 31.81 78.94 15.08
CA TYR A 578 32.56 79.87 14.23
C TYR A 578 34.11 79.95 14.28
N ALA A 579 34.65 79.85 13.05
CA ALA A 579 35.75 80.61 12.43
C ALA A 579 37.23 80.15 12.52
N GLU A 580 37.77 79.95 11.31
CA GLU A 580 39.08 80.36 10.74
C GLU A 580 40.43 79.74 11.20
N LEU A 581 41.00 78.96 10.26
CA LEU A 581 42.33 79.07 9.59
C LEU A 581 43.67 79.24 10.37
N ASP A 582 44.53 78.25 10.11
CA ASP A 582 45.94 78.28 9.63
C ASP A 582 47.21 78.19 10.53
N GLU A 583 48.04 77.21 10.14
CA GLU A 583 49.53 77.09 10.04
C GLU A 583 50.46 77.88 10.98
N THR A 584 51.47 77.32 11.68
CA THR A 584 52.67 76.59 11.19
C THR A 584 53.65 76.31 12.36
N SER A 585 54.60 75.37 12.17
CA SER A 585 56.00 75.26 12.71
C SER A 585 56.29 73.87 13.33
N VAL A 586 56.95 72.90 12.66
CA VAL A 586 58.35 72.76 12.17
C VAL A 586 59.36 72.23 13.21
N ALA A 587 59.75 70.95 13.02
CA ALA A 587 61.07 70.30 13.04
C ALA A 587 62.12 70.54 14.16
N ALA A 588 62.73 69.45 14.67
CA ALA A 588 64.07 68.97 14.25
C ALA A 588 64.91 68.28 15.38
N ILE A 589 65.26 67.01 15.11
CA ILE A 589 66.61 66.38 15.12
C ILE A 589 67.40 66.16 16.43
N GLN A 590 67.93 64.93 16.48
CA GLN A 590 68.68 64.18 17.49
C GLN A 590 70.18 64.53 17.64
N SER A 591 70.81 63.83 18.61
CA SER A 591 72.25 63.54 18.88
C SER A 591 72.88 64.42 19.98
N SER A 592 73.70 63.95 20.93
CA SER A 592 74.54 62.73 21.06
C SER A 592 74.92 62.48 22.55
N SER A 593 75.31 61.24 22.86
CA SER A 593 75.55 60.60 24.18
C SER A 593 77.05 60.54 24.59
N PRO A 594 77.41 59.99 25.79
CA PRO A 594 77.91 58.59 25.84
C PRO A 594 77.55 57.78 27.11
N SER A 595 77.63 56.45 27.00
CA SER A 595 77.27 55.38 27.97
C SER A 595 78.50 54.74 28.66
N PRO A 596 78.31 53.81 29.63
CA PRO A 596 78.64 52.40 29.31
C PRO A 596 77.80 51.31 30.05
N SER A 597 77.26 50.35 29.29
CA SER A 597 77.43 48.88 29.45
C SER A 597 76.43 48.12 28.54
N CYS A 598 76.95 47.14 27.79
CA CYS A 598 76.43 46.39 26.62
C CYS A 598 76.97 44.94 26.73
N PRO A 599 76.59 43.94 25.88
CA PRO A 599 75.78 43.99 24.65
C PRO A 599 74.70 42.87 24.49
N LEU A 600 73.92 43.01 23.43
CA LEU A 600 73.09 42.00 22.74
C LEU A 600 73.95 40.93 22.03
N GLU A 601 73.44 39.72 21.80
CA GLU A 601 73.12 39.21 20.44
C GLU A 601 72.47 37.81 20.44
N ASP A 602 71.66 37.62 19.40
CA ASP A 602 70.93 36.43 18.96
C ASP A 602 71.82 35.20 18.76
N ASP A 603 71.45 34.06 19.34
CA ASP A 603 71.91 32.74 18.89
C ASP A 603 71.04 31.63 19.52
N GLU A 604 69.80 31.44 19.07
CA GLU A 604 69.16 30.11 19.11
C GLU A 604 68.38 29.84 17.82
N TYR A 605 69.15 29.88 16.73
CA TYR A 605 68.88 29.08 15.56
C TYR A 605 69.31 27.63 15.86
N ARG A 606 68.34 26.71 15.87
CA ARG A 606 68.48 25.27 15.55
C ARG A 606 69.22 24.36 16.54
N GLN A 607 68.42 23.58 17.28
CA GLN A 607 68.58 22.11 17.30
C GLN A 607 67.25 21.43 16.88
N PHE A 608 67.15 21.04 15.60
CA PHE A 608 67.11 19.63 15.10
C PHE A 608 65.75 18.92 15.35
N LEU A 609 64.84 18.90 14.36
CA LEU A 609 64.58 17.83 13.34
C LEU A 609 63.71 16.69 13.92
N ASP A 610 62.55 16.25 13.40
CA ASP A 610 61.96 16.18 12.06
C ASP A 610 60.43 16.21 12.17
N LEU A 611 59.70 16.90 11.27
CA LEU A 611 58.43 16.39 10.72
C LEU A 611 58.19 17.00 9.32
N PRO A 612 57.77 16.21 8.31
CA PRO A 612 57.62 16.66 6.93
C PRO A 612 56.37 17.53 6.73
N LYS A 613 56.50 18.55 5.89
CA LYS A 613 55.43 19.27 5.17
C LYS A 613 55.35 18.72 3.73
N PRO A 614 54.36 19.07 2.89
CA PRO A 614 53.00 19.56 3.13
C PRO A 614 51.94 18.87 2.23
N GLU A 615 50.65 18.92 2.56
CA GLU A 615 49.64 19.14 1.51
C GLU A 615 48.65 20.21 1.98
N LEU A 616 48.55 21.24 1.14
CA LEU A 616 47.79 22.46 1.33
C LEU A 616 46.29 22.17 1.31
N GLU A 617 45.52 22.89 2.14
CA GLU A 617 44.39 23.64 1.60
C GLU A 617 44.00 24.80 2.55
N TYR A 618 43.83 25.96 1.93
CA TYR A 618 43.51 27.27 2.48
C TYR A 618 42.24 27.25 3.35
N ARG A 619 42.28 27.80 4.58
CA ARG A 619 41.10 28.40 5.22
C ARG A 619 41.50 29.42 6.30
N ASP A 620 41.03 30.64 6.08
CA ASP A 620 41.27 31.88 6.83
C ASP A 620 40.92 31.83 8.34
N ASP A 621 41.85 32.42 9.11
CA ASP A 621 41.74 33.24 10.31
C ASP A 621 40.64 32.96 11.36
N SER A 622 41.04 32.14 12.34
CA SER A 622 40.31 31.82 13.58
C SER A 622 40.33 32.96 14.60
N ALA A 623 39.17 33.31 15.15
CA ALA A 623 39.03 34.20 16.30
C ALA A 623 39.54 33.51 17.59
N TYR A 624 40.71 33.93 18.06
CA TYR A 624 41.22 33.58 19.39
C TYR A 624 40.52 34.43 20.45
N CYS A 625 40.02 33.84 21.54
CA CYS A 625 39.59 34.58 22.73
C CYS A 625 40.39 34.08 23.94
N ILE A 626 40.99 35.02 24.66
CA ILE A 626 41.80 34.79 25.85
C ILE A 626 40.86 34.87 27.06
N ASN A 627 40.84 33.84 27.91
CA ASN A 627 40.14 33.91 29.20
C ASN A 627 41.02 34.60 30.27
N ASP A 628 40.44 34.94 31.42
CA ASP A 628 41.07 35.67 32.55
C ASP A 628 42.35 35.02 33.12
N ILE A 629 42.77 33.86 32.60
CA ILE A 629 43.94 33.06 33.02
C ILE A 629 45.00 32.98 31.90
N GLY A 630 44.83 33.67 30.76
CA GLY A 630 45.81 33.67 29.68
C GLY A 630 45.82 32.40 28.82
N ARG A 631 44.75 31.58 28.84
CA ARG A 631 44.59 30.42 27.95
C ARG A 631 43.73 30.78 26.75
N THR A 632 44.25 30.50 25.55
CA THR A 632 43.51 30.59 24.29
C THR A 632 42.51 29.44 24.20
N VAL A 633 41.22 29.77 24.22
CA VAL A 633 40.13 28.79 24.04
C VAL A 633 39.65 28.91 22.60
N LYS A 634 39.60 27.77 21.89
CA LYS A 634 39.07 27.71 20.53
C LYS A 634 37.56 27.60 20.57
N PHE A 635 36.90 28.47 19.80
CA PHE A 635 35.47 28.47 19.60
C PHE A 635 35.16 28.18 18.14
N HIS A 636 34.16 27.34 17.89
CA HIS A 636 33.65 27.06 16.55
C HIS A 636 32.20 27.56 16.41
N SER A 637 31.83 28.03 15.21
CA SER A 637 30.48 28.51 14.95
C SER A 637 29.51 27.35 14.84
N VAL A 638 28.33 27.48 15.44
CA VAL A 638 27.33 26.40 15.51
C VAL A 638 25.98 26.82 14.95
N GLU A 639 25.58 28.08 15.14
CA GLU A 639 24.35 28.61 14.56
C GLU A 639 24.53 30.08 14.18
N VAL A 640 24.01 30.49 13.02
CA VAL A 640 24.10 31.88 12.56
C VAL A 640 22.73 32.38 12.15
N ASN A 641 22.29 33.49 12.74
CA ASN A 641 21.03 34.14 12.39
C ASN A 641 21.29 35.53 11.77
N GLY A 642 21.77 35.55 10.53
CA GLY A 642 22.06 36.81 9.84
C GLY A 642 23.24 37.57 10.45
N ALA A 643 22.96 38.57 11.31
CA ALA A 643 23.96 39.50 11.86
C ALA A 643 24.68 39.01 13.14
N ALA A 644 24.22 37.92 13.78
CA ALA A 644 24.85 37.33 14.96
C ALA A 644 24.98 35.80 14.83
N GLY A 645 26.02 35.23 15.46
CA GLY A 645 26.25 33.80 15.50
C GLY A 645 26.56 33.29 16.92
N LEU A 646 26.12 32.07 17.23
CA LEU A 646 26.41 31.34 18.45
C LEU A 646 27.64 30.43 18.22
N PHE A 647 28.58 30.48 19.14
CA PHE A 647 29.83 29.75 19.11
C PHE A 647 29.99 28.91 20.38
N LEU A 648 30.56 27.71 20.22
CA LEU A 648 30.83 26.77 21.32
C LEU A 648 32.32 26.44 21.43
N THR A 649 32.77 26.07 22.64
CA THR A 649 34.11 25.50 22.87
C THR A 649 34.18 24.05 22.40
N ASP A 650 35.36 23.58 21.97
CA ASP A 650 35.57 22.18 21.57
C ASP A 650 35.29 21.17 22.72
N SER A 651 35.32 21.63 23.97
CA SER A 651 35.04 20.83 25.18
C SER A 651 33.60 20.94 25.68
N ALA A 652 32.72 21.68 24.99
CA ALA A 652 31.35 21.91 25.42
C ALA A 652 30.55 20.60 25.48
N LEU A 653 30.03 20.25 26.65
CA LEU A 653 29.09 19.14 26.80
C LEU A 653 27.68 19.61 26.45
N VAL A 654 27.18 19.21 25.28
CA VAL A 654 25.81 19.48 24.84
C VAL A 654 24.91 18.32 25.25
N ASP A 655 23.96 18.57 26.13
CA ASP A 655 22.89 17.61 26.49
C ASP A 655 21.53 18.30 26.35
N VAL A 656 20.88 18.08 25.21
CA VAL A 656 19.64 18.77 24.86
C VAL A 656 18.45 18.00 25.42
N PRO A 657 17.71 18.54 26.43
CA PRO A 657 16.55 17.85 26.96
C PRO A 657 15.44 17.79 25.89
N PRO A 658 14.97 16.59 25.51
CA PRO A 658 13.91 16.49 24.51
C PRO A 658 12.58 17.00 25.07
N PHE A 659 11.76 17.61 24.22
CA PHE A 659 10.38 17.89 24.57
C PHE A 659 9.62 16.59 24.82
N THR A 660 8.63 16.66 25.72
CA THR A 660 7.60 15.62 25.81
C THR A 660 6.66 15.70 24.61
N LEU A 661 6.02 14.58 24.25
CA LEU A 661 5.03 14.56 23.17
C LEU A 661 3.91 15.60 23.39
N ARG A 662 3.47 15.78 24.65
CA ARG A 662 2.46 16.80 25.01
C ARG A 662 2.94 18.23 24.75
N GLN A 663 4.19 18.54 25.09
CA GLN A 663 4.78 19.86 24.81
C GLN A 663 4.85 20.12 23.30
N LEU A 664 5.35 19.16 22.52
CA LEU A 664 5.39 19.29 21.06
C LEU A 664 3.97 19.47 20.46
N THR A 665 3.00 18.68 20.92
CA THR A 665 1.59 18.80 20.48
C THR A 665 1.05 20.21 20.76
N ALA A 666 1.33 20.77 21.93
CA ALA A 666 0.91 22.14 22.27
C ALA A 666 1.55 23.18 21.33
N THR A 667 2.86 23.06 21.06
CA THR A 667 3.60 23.95 20.14
C THR A 667 3.12 23.84 18.69
N LEU A 668 2.81 22.62 18.22
CA LEU A 668 2.25 22.41 16.89
C LEU A 668 0.87 23.06 16.77
N ARG A 669 0.03 22.97 17.81
CA ARG A 669 -1.33 23.55 17.85
C ARG A 669 -1.35 25.06 18.05
N SER A 670 -0.38 25.65 18.74
CA SER A 670 -0.32 27.09 19.02
C SER A 670 -0.11 27.93 17.76
N GLY A 671 0.38 27.34 16.67
CA GLY A 671 0.72 28.07 15.44
C GLY A 671 2.08 28.78 15.50
N SER A 672 2.90 28.48 16.50
CA SER A 672 4.24 29.07 16.68
C SER A 672 5.28 28.58 15.65
N ILE A 673 4.94 27.60 14.81
CA ILE A 673 5.81 27.00 13.80
C ILE A 673 5.35 27.42 12.40
N ASP A 674 6.30 27.85 11.56
CA ASP A 674 6.04 28.18 10.17
C ASP A 674 5.75 26.89 9.36
N ALA A 675 4.54 26.80 8.81
CA ALA A 675 4.08 25.63 8.06
C ALA A 675 4.87 25.37 6.76
N ARG A 676 5.40 26.42 6.11
CA ARG A 676 6.23 26.31 4.90
C ARG A 676 7.61 25.75 5.24
N LEU A 677 8.24 26.24 6.32
CA LEU A 677 9.52 25.71 6.79
C LEU A 677 9.38 24.26 7.25
N LEU A 678 8.32 23.94 8.01
CA LEU A 678 8.02 22.58 8.45
C LEU A 678 7.83 21.63 7.27
N ARG A 679 7.09 22.05 6.24
CA ARG A 679 6.91 21.29 5.00
C ARG A 679 8.23 21.03 4.29
N ASN A 680 9.11 22.03 4.19
CA ASN A 680 10.43 21.88 3.57
C ASN A 680 11.33 20.95 4.37
N TYR A 681 11.31 21.06 5.70
CA TYR A 681 12.03 20.16 6.60
C TYR A 681 11.62 18.70 6.35
N LEU A 682 10.32 18.38 6.47
CA LEU A 682 9.81 17.01 6.26
C LEU A 682 10.04 16.50 4.84
N LYS A 683 9.99 17.36 3.82
CA LYS A 683 10.31 16.99 2.43
C LYS A 683 11.78 16.59 2.26
N SER A 684 12.70 17.18 3.04
CA SER A 684 14.13 16.89 2.93
C SER A 684 14.56 15.59 3.64
N ILE A 685 13.82 15.16 4.68
CA ILE A 685 14.20 14.03 5.54
C ILE A 685 14.50 12.73 4.77
N PRO A 686 13.71 12.31 3.76
CA PRO A 686 14.03 11.10 3.00
C PRO A 686 15.40 11.11 2.30
N GLU A 687 15.95 12.31 2.02
CA GLU A 687 17.26 12.50 1.37
C GLU A 687 18.36 12.78 2.40
N THR A 688 18.09 13.59 3.43
CA THR A 688 19.08 14.07 4.40
C THR A 688 19.19 13.22 5.66
N GLY A 689 18.18 12.40 5.96
CA GLY A 689 18.06 11.61 7.18
C GLY A 689 17.45 12.40 8.34
N ILE A 690 17.15 11.70 9.42
CA ILE A 690 16.67 12.31 10.67
C ILE A 690 17.87 12.80 11.45
N MET A 691 17.93 14.10 11.71
CA MET A 691 19.03 14.70 12.47
C MET A 691 18.79 14.55 13.98
N ASP A 692 19.72 13.90 14.67
CA ASP A 692 19.74 13.79 16.12
C ASP A 692 20.69 14.83 16.72
N TYR A 693 20.12 15.86 17.35
CA TYR A 693 20.87 16.91 18.05
C TYR A 693 20.98 16.68 19.56
N SER A 694 20.63 15.51 20.10
CA SER A 694 20.56 15.30 21.55
C SER A 694 21.91 15.45 22.26
N LYS A 695 23.03 15.15 21.57
CA LYS A 695 24.39 15.18 22.14
C LYS A 695 25.35 16.16 21.46
N SER A 696 24.92 16.81 20.38
CA SER A 696 25.74 17.75 19.60
C SER A 696 24.83 18.63 18.73
N LEU A 697 25.17 19.91 18.60
CA LEU A 697 24.46 20.85 17.72
C LEU A 697 24.86 20.74 16.25
N GLU A 698 25.96 20.06 15.93
CA GLU A 698 26.26 19.65 14.55
C GLU A 698 25.25 18.61 14.06
N GLY A 699 24.76 17.80 15.00
CA GLY A 699 23.76 16.76 14.80
C GLY A 699 24.32 15.51 14.13
N LYS A 700 23.80 14.35 14.52
CA LYS A 700 24.11 13.07 13.88
C LYS A 700 22.98 12.70 12.93
N SER A 701 23.25 12.65 11.63
CA SER A 701 22.26 12.16 10.66
C SER A 701 22.05 10.65 10.81
N GLN A 702 20.80 10.25 10.95
CA GLN A 702 20.34 8.87 10.88
C GLN A 702 19.49 8.71 9.61
N LEU A 703 20.10 8.19 8.55
CA LEU A 703 19.43 7.98 7.26
C LEU A 703 19.17 6.49 7.05
N SER A 704 17.92 6.15 6.76
CA SER A 704 17.57 4.88 6.12
C SER A 704 16.77 5.15 4.85
N THR A 705 17.39 4.85 3.71
CA THR A 705 16.69 4.91 2.41
C THR A 705 15.59 3.85 2.34
N LEU A 706 15.82 2.65 2.91
CA LEU A 706 14.86 1.55 2.91
C LEU A 706 13.59 1.88 3.70
N PHE A 707 13.71 2.50 4.88
CA PHE A 707 12.58 2.93 5.70
C PHE A 707 11.64 3.89 4.96
N PHE A 708 12.18 4.94 4.33
CA PHE A 708 11.36 5.91 3.59
C PHE A 708 10.81 5.33 2.28
N ARG A 709 11.57 4.44 1.61
CA ARG A 709 11.07 3.66 0.46
C ARG A 709 9.87 2.80 0.87
N SER A 710 9.95 2.11 2.00
CA SER A 710 8.86 1.29 2.55
C SER A 710 7.62 2.14 2.87
N LEU A 711 7.78 3.31 3.49
CA LEU A 711 6.64 4.20 3.75
C LEU A 711 6.00 4.73 2.46
N THR A 712 6.80 5.02 1.44
CA THR A 712 6.30 5.41 0.12
C THR A 712 5.57 4.25 -0.57
N ALA A 713 6.07 3.02 -0.42
CA ALA A 713 5.40 1.82 -0.90
C ALA A 713 4.03 1.64 -0.21
N VAL A 714 3.94 1.79 1.11
CA VAL A 714 2.65 1.71 1.82
C VAL A 714 1.69 2.83 1.39
N SER A 715 2.18 4.05 1.17
CA SER A 715 1.36 5.14 0.61
C SER A 715 0.79 4.76 -0.76
N ALA A 716 1.58 4.15 -1.64
CA ALA A 716 1.13 3.67 -2.94
C ALA A 716 0.11 2.52 -2.81
N ILE A 717 0.28 1.63 -1.82
CA ILE A 717 -0.69 0.56 -1.51
C ILE A 717 -2.02 1.18 -1.07
N CYS A 718 -2.01 2.22 -0.24
CA CYS A 718 -3.21 2.93 0.17
C CYS A 718 -3.95 3.57 -1.02
N ASP A 719 -3.22 4.16 -1.97
CA ASP A 719 -3.82 4.69 -3.20
C ASP A 719 -4.48 3.60 -4.04
N LEU A 720 -3.85 2.43 -4.13
CA LEU A 720 -4.34 1.31 -4.92
C LEU A 720 -5.55 0.64 -4.28
N TYR A 721 -5.46 0.29 -2.99
CA TYR A 721 -6.54 -0.41 -2.27
C TYR A 721 -7.68 0.51 -1.85
N GLY A 722 -7.48 1.84 -1.85
CA GLY A 722 -8.55 2.81 -1.63
C GLY A 722 -9.70 2.67 -2.63
N ASP A 723 -9.41 2.23 -3.86
CA ASP A 723 -10.40 2.00 -4.92
C ASP A 723 -10.94 0.55 -4.94
N LEU A 724 -10.45 -0.35 -4.05
CA LEU A 724 -10.74 -1.79 -4.03
C LEU A 724 -11.54 -2.18 -2.79
N ALA A 725 -12.81 -1.76 -2.72
CA ALA A 725 -13.71 -2.05 -1.60
C ALA A 725 -13.74 -3.55 -1.26
N GLY A 726 -13.60 -3.89 0.03
CA GLY A 726 -13.61 -5.27 0.53
C GLY A 726 -12.34 -6.09 0.29
N ALA A 727 -11.33 -5.54 -0.42
CA ALA A 727 -10.06 -6.23 -0.62
C ALA A 727 -9.28 -6.39 0.69
N THR A 728 -8.57 -7.51 0.83
CA THR A 728 -7.75 -7.83 2.00
C THR A 728 -6.34 -8.20 1.54
N ILE A 729 -5.35 -8.05 2.41
CA ILE A 729 -3.93 -8.22 2.15
C ILE A 729 -3.43 -9.35 3.04
N CYS A 730 -2.53 -10.19 2.54
CA CYS A 730 -1.92 -11.23 3.37
C CYS A 730 -0.96 -10.62 4.40
N ILE A 731 -1.12 -10.93 5.69
CA ILE A 731 -0.29 -10.41 6.79
C ILE A 731 1.18 -10.83 6.65
N GLY A 732 1.45 -11.90 5.89
CA GLY A 732 2.80 -12.40 5.59
C GLY A 732 3.74 -11.37 4.99
N ILE A 733 3.22 -10.31 4.36
CA ILE A 733 4.04 -9.21 3.82
C ILE A 733 4.86 -8.49 4.89
N THR A 734 4.45 -8.56 6.17
CA THR A 734 5.11 -7.88 7.29
C THR A 734 6.42 -8.56 7.72
N LYS A 735 6.72 -9.73 7.18
CA LYS A 735 7.91 -10.53 7.54
C LYS A 735 9.21 -10.00 6.95
N LYS A 736 9.16 -9.17 5.90
CA LYS A 736 10.32 -8.61 5.20
C LYS A 736 10.09 -7.13 4.88
N PRO A 737 11.17 -6.34 4.71
CA PRO A 737 11.05 -4.94 4.34
C PRO A 737 10.37 -4.77 2.98
N ILE A 738 9.21 -4.12 2.95
CA ILE A 738 8.43 -3.94 1.71
C ILE A 738 9.18 -3.06 0.70
N GLY A 739 10.04 -2.16 1.16
CA GLY A 739 10.84 -1.27 0.31
C GLY A 739 11.85 -1.98 -0.59
N ASN A 740 12.19 -3.24 -0.29
CA ASN A 740 13.07 -4.08 -1.12
C ASN A 740 12.36 -4.71 -2.32
N ALA A 741 11.02 -4.65 -2.37
CA ALA A 741 10.28 -5.30 -3.44
C ALA A 741 10.59 -4.70 -4.82
N HIS A 742 10.62 -5.54 -5.85
CA HIS A 742 10.99 -5.13 -7.21
C HIS A 742 10.11 -4.00 -7.74
N TRP A 743 8.81 -4.06 -7.48
CA TRP A 743 7.85 -3.03 -7.90
C TRP A 743 8.08 -1.67 -7.23
N VAL A 744 8.69 -1.61 -6.04
CA VAL A 744 8.99 -0.36 -5.33
C VAL A 744 10.14 0.39 -5.99
N THR A 745 11.08 -0.31 -6.62
CA THR A 745 12.19 0.32 -7.35
C THR A 745 11.68 1.26 -8.45
N ASN A 746 10.57 0.91 -9.12
CA ASN A 746 9.93 1.76 -10.11
C ASN A 746 9.30 3.04 -9.52
N LEU A 747 8.85 3.00 -8.26
CA LEU A 747 8.29 4.16 -7.57
C LEU A 747 9.37 5.19 -7.20
N CYS A 748 10.53 4.71 -6.75
CA CYS A 748 11.58 5.54 -6.16
C CYS A 748 12.60 6.08 -7.19
N ASN A 749 12.85 5.37 -8.29
CA ASN A 749 13.82 5.80 -9.30
C ASN A 749 13.22 6.85 -10.27
N GLN A 750 13.48 8.12 -10.01
CA GLN A 750 13.02 9.26 -10.82
C GLN A 750 13.91 9.58 -12.05
N THR A 751 15.09 8.97 -12.15
CA THR A 751 16.17 9.42 -13.05
C THR A 751 16.13 8.85 -14.47
N GLU A 752 15.20 7.95 -14.79
CA GLU A 752 15.07 7.44 -16.15
C GLU A 752 13.90 8.11 -16.86
N THR A 753 14.20 9.19 -17.57
CA THR A 753 13.48 9.68 -18.75
C THR A 753 13.52 8.64 -19.89
N GLY A 754 13.16 7.39 -19.59
CA GLY A 754 13.20 6.26 -20.51
C GLY A 754 11.79 5.76 -20.81
N ASN A 755 11.47 5.68 -22.11
CA ASN A 755 10.27 5.13 -22.74
C ASN A 755 9.98 3.62 -22.41
N GLY A 756 10.25 3.11 -21.19
CA GLY A 756 10.27 1.66 -20.90
C GLY A 756 9.56 1.16 -19.65
N LYS A 757 8.98 2.00 -18.77
CA LYS A 757 8.37 1.52 -17.52
C LYS A 757 6.87 1.26 -17.66
N SER A 758 6.45 0.00 -17.54
CA SER A 758 5.03 -0.37 -17.49
C SER A 758 4.47 -0.22 -16.07
N TRP A 759 3.78 0.90 -15.80
CA TRP A 759 3.13 1.15 -14.51
C TRP A 759 2.00 0.16 -14.22
N ARG A 760 1.32 -0.35 -15.25
CA ARG A 760 0.32 -1.40 -15.10
C ARG A 760 0.95 -2.67 -14.52
N ALA A 761 2.09 -3.07 -15.09
CA ALA A 761 2.85 -4.23 -14.64
C ALA A 761 3.35 -4.06 -13.20
N THR A 762 3.78 -2.84 -12.85
CA THR A 762 4.19 -2.49 -11.48
C THR A 762 3.04 -2.66 -10.48
N LYS A 763 1.82 -2.26 -10.85
CA LYS A 763 0.62 -2.43 -10.01
C LYS A 763 0.23 -3.91 -9.86
N PHE A 764 0.29 -4.70 -10.93
CA PHE A 764 0.00 -6.15 -10.84
C PHE A 764 1.07 -6.91 -10.05
N SER A 765 2.33 -6.51 -10.13
CA SER A 765 3.41 -7.05 -9.29
C SER A 765 3.16 -6.76 -7.81
N CYS A 766 2.77 -5.52 -7.50
CA CYS A 766 2.35 -5.12 -6.16
C CYS A 766 1.17 -5.97 -5.66
N LEU A 767 0.09 -6.09 -6.46
CA LEU A 767 -1.08 -6.89 -6.11
C LEU A 767 -0.72 -8.36 -5.87
N ALA A 768 0.10 -8.96 -6.73
CA ALA A 768 0.52 -10.35 -6.58
C ALA A 768 1.25 -10.57 -5.25
N MET A 769 2.15 -9.67 -4.86
CA MET A 769 2.87 -9.74 -3.59
C MET A 769 1.93 -9.61 -2.39
N LEU A 770 0.99 -8.66 -2.43
CA LEU A 770 0.02 -8.41 -1.35
C LEU A 770 -0.98 -9.54 -1.18
N GLU A 771 -1.42 -10.14 -2.28
CA GLU A 771 -2.40 -11.22 -2.30
C GLU A 771 -1.79 -12.58 -1.91
N SER A 772 -0.53 -12.83 -2.30
CA SER A 772 0.21 -14.05 -1.95
C SER A 772 0.88 -14.01 -0.57
N GLY A 773 1.15 -12.81 -0.03
CA GLY A 773 1.88 -12.66 1.22
C GLY A 773 3.40 -12.65 1.10
N GLY A 774 3.95 -12.48 -0.11
CA GLY A 774 5.40 -12.34 -0.30
C GLY A 774 5.96 -12.76 -1.66
N CYS A 775 5.12 -13.10 -2.64
CA CYS A 775 5.59 -13.38 -4.01
C CYS A 775 5.95 -12.07 -4.73
N ASP A 776 7.23 -11.72 -4.71
CA ASP A 776 7.76 -10.52 -5.37
C ASP A 776 8.15 -10.82 -6.82
N ILE A 777 7.23 -10.54 -7.74
CA ILE A 777 7.41 -10.73 -9.18
C ILE A 777 7.95 -9.44 -9.79
N HIS A 778 8.96 -9.56 -10.66
CA HIS A 778 9.51 -8.39 -11.33
C HIS A 778 8.49 -7.79 -12.32
N PRO A 779 8.27 -6.46 -12.35
CA PRO A 779 7.31 -5.82 -13.25
C PRO A 779 7.45 -6.20 -14.73
N ASP A 780 8.66 -6.37 -15.23
CA ASP A 780 8.91 -6.75 -16.63
C ASP A 780 8.32 -8.14 -17.00
N GLN A 781 8.19 -9.04 -16.03
CA GLN A 781 7.61 -10.37 -16.25
C GLN A 781 6.09 -10.33 -16.43
N VAL A 782 5.44 -9.24 -16.01
CA VAL A 782 3.97 -9.09 -16.02
C VAL A 782 3.52 -7.91 -16.89
N GLU A 783 4.34 -7.51 -17.86
CA GLU A 783 4.07 -6.37 -18.73
C GLU A 783 2.75 -6.49 -19.52
N LEU A 784 2.46 -7.70 -20.00
CA LEU A 784 1.28 -8.02 -20.80
C LEU A 784 0.04 -8.35 -19.95
N VAL A 785 0.15 -8.35 -18.62
CA VAL A 785 -0.96 -8.73 -17.75
C VAL A 785 -2.06 -7.68 -17.82
N MET A 786 -3.25 -8.13 -18.20
CA MET A 786 -4.45 -7.29 -18.32
C MET A 786 -5.38 -7.43 -17.11
N ALA A 787 -5.33 -8.57 -16.42
CA ALA A 787 -6.07 -8.85 -15.20
C ALA A 787 -5.39 -9.95 -14.37
N MET A 788 -5.68 -9.99 -13.08
CA MET A 788 -5.22 -10.98 -12.11
C MET A 788 -6.40 -11.49 -11.29
N ALA A 789 -6.54 -12.80 -11.12
CA ALA A 789 -7.58 -13.41 -10.29
C ALA A 789 -6.95 -14.18 -9.13
N THR A 790 -7.52 -14.03 -7.94
CA THR A 790 -7.10 -14.73 -6.72
C THR A 790 -8.26 -14.77 -5.73
N GLY A 791 -8.50 -15.93 -5.13
CA GLY A 791 -9.63 -16.13 -4.23
C GLY A 791 -10.97 -15.72 -4.87
N ASN A 792 -11.72 -14.84 -4.21
CA ASN A 792 -12.99 -14.28 -4.68
C ASN A 792 -12.85 -12.93 -5.41
N SER A 793 -11.64 -12.56 -5.84
CA SER A 793 -11.33 -11.25 -6.42
C SER A 793 -10.69 -11.37 -7.80
N ILE A 794 -11.23 -10.62 -8.77
CA ILE A 794 -10.61 -10.38 -10.07
C ILE A 794 -10.21 -8.91 -10.12
N PHE A 795 -8.90 -8.65 -10.15
CA PHE A 795 -8.32 -7.33 -10.34
C PHE A 795 -8.08 -7.11 -11.83
N ALA A 796 -8.79 -6.19 -12.46
CA ALA A 796 -8.68 -5.91 -13.88
C ALA A 796 -8.26 -4.46 -14.14
N SER A 797 -7.48 -4.25 -15.21
CA SER A 797 -7.24 -2.90 -15.72
C SER A 797 -8.58 -2.22 -16.02
N GLU A 798 -8.75 -0.97 -15.59
CA GLU A 798 -9.98 -0.23 -15.85
C GLU A 798 -10.27 -0.06 -17.35
N ALA A 799 -9.23 -0.14 -18.19
CA ALA A 799 -9.34 -0.13 -19.65
C ALA A 799 -10.27 -1.25 -20.19
N LEU A 800 -10.43 -2.36 -19.45
CA LEU A 800 -11.34 -3.46 -19.79
C LEU A 800 -12.79 -3.21 -19.36
N LEU A 801 -13.03 -2.23 -18.50
CA LEU A 801 -14.28 -2.04 -17.73
C LEU A 801 -14.89 -0.66 -17.93
N GLN A 802 -14.44 0.09 -18.93
CA GLN A 802 -14.90 1.45 -19.17
C GLN A 802 -14.93 1.81 -20.64
N ASP A 803 -15.62 2.90 -20.96
CA ASP A 803 -15.64 3.46 -22.31
C ASP A 803 -14.22 3.84 -22.77
N PRO A 804 -13.78 3.47 -23.99
CA PRO A 804 -12.43 3.74 -24.49
C PRO A 804 -12.08 5.24 -24.61
N ILE A 805 -13.06 6.14 -24.50
CA ILE A 805 -12.85 7.60 -24.47
C ILE A 805 -12.31 8.06 -23.12
N LEU A 806 -12.67 7.36 -22.04
CA LEU A 806 -12.14 7.66 -20.71
C LEU A 806 -10.65 7.35 -20.68
N GLN A 807 -9.90 8.18 -19.97
CA GLN A 807 -8.47 8.02 -19.89
C GLN A 807 -8.13 6.79 -19.04
N ASP A 808 -7.35 5.86 -19.60
CA ASP A 808 -6.80 4.72 -18.86
C ASP A 808 -5.71 5.19 -17.89
N ASN A 809 -5.98 5.05 -16.58
CA ASN A 809 -5.03 5.32 -15.52
C ASN A 809 -4.22 4.07 -15.13
N SER A 810 -4.59 2.87 -15.59
CA SER A 810 -3.89 1.62 -15.27
C SER A 810 -2.41 1.69 -15.71
N GLY A 811 -2.13 2.30 -16.86
CA GLY A 811 -0.78 2.53 -17.38
C GLY A 811 -0.05 3.78 -16.88
N LYS A 812 -0.66 4.58 -15.97
CA LYS A 812 -0.04 5.81 -15.45
C LYS A 812 0.66 5.61 -14.11
N ARG A 813 1.55 6.54 -13.77
CA ARG A 813 2.30 6.59 -12.49
C ARG A 813 1.42 6.64 -11.25
N ALA A 814 0.28 7.33 -11.30
CA ALA A 814 -0.66 7.32 -10.20
C ALA A 814 -1.05 5.86 -9.87
N PHE A 815 -0.95 5.47 -8.61
CA PHE A 815 -1.16 4.09 -8.16
C PHE A 815 -2.66 3.72 -8.10
N LYS A 816 -3.41 4.04 -9.17
CA LYS A 816 -4.85 3.84 -9.35
C LYS A 816 -5.15 3.22 -10.72
N GLY A 817 -6.41 2.94 -11.02
CA GLY A 817 -6.85 2.45 -12.33
C GLY A 817 -6.84 0.93 -12.50
N ILE A 818 -6.75 0.19 -11.39
CA ILE A 818 -7.13 -1.22 -11.32
C ILE A 818 -8.46 -1.28 -10.57
N ARG A 819 -9.41 -2.09 -11.03
CA ARG A 819 -10.69 -2.29 -10.36
C ARG A 819 -10.81 -3.72 -9.86
N ARG A 820 -11.38 -3.90 -8.67
CA ARG A 820 -11.74 -5.20 -8.11
C ARG A 820 -13.16 -5.56 -8.54
N ILE A 821 -13.30 -6.73 -9.14
CA ILE A 821 -14.57 -7.38 -9.44
C ILE A 821 -14.71 -8.55 -8.49
N HIS A 822 -15.84 -8.67 -7.82
CA HIS A 822 -16.16 -9.85 -7.02
C HIS A 822 -16.41 -11.03 -7.95
N GLY A 823 -15.53 -12.02 -7.92
CA GLY A 823 -15.54 -13.13 -8.84
C GLY A 823 -14.28 -13.98 -8.75
N ASN A 824 -14.34 -15.18 -9.31
CA ASN A 824 -13.27 -16.18 -9.34
C ASN A 824 -13.29 -16.87 -10.70
N LEU A 825 -12.12 -17.20 -11.22
CA LEU A 825 -11.96 -17.94 -12.47
C LEU A 825 -12.01 -19.46 -12.30
N GLY A 826 -12.04 -19.96 -11.05
CA GLY A 826 -12.13 -21.39 -10.74
C GLY A 826 -10.79 -22.13 -10.82
N TYR A 827 -9.69 -21.38 -10.76
CA TYR A 827 -8.33 -21.91 -10.77
C TYR A 827 -7.65 -21.69 -9.42
N PRO A 828 -6.76 -22.60 -9.00
CA PRO A 828 -5.98 -22.45 -7.78
C PRO A 828 -4.92 -21.34 -7.92
N GLY A 829 -4.52 -20.77 -6.78
CA GLY A 829 -3.46 -19.76 -6.70
C GLY A 829 -3.84 -18.41 -7.31
N ILE A 830 -2.82 -17.65 -7.72
CA ILE A 830 -2.95 -16.38 -8.44
C ILE A 830 -2.86 -16.68 -9.94
N VAL A 831 -3.90 -16.31 -10.68
CA VAL A 831 -3.93 -16.43 -12.14
C VAL A 831 -3.81 -15.07 -12.79
N MET A 832 -2.71 -14.86 -13.51
CA MET A 832 -2.46 -13.67 -14.30
C MET A 832 -2.90 -13.90 -15.74
N LEU A 833 -3.80 -13.05 -16.23
CA LEU A 833 -4.37 -13.14 -17.57
C LEU A 833 -3.58 -12.28 -18.54
N ILE A 834 -3.14 -12.90 -19.63
CA ILE A 834 -2.46 -12.24 -20.75
C ILE A 834 -3.28 -12.39 -22.04
N PRO A 835 -3.29 -11.37 -22.93
CA PRO A 835 -3.89 -11.49 -24.24
C PRO A 835 -3.05 -12.42 -25.14
N PRO A 836 -3.65 -13.01 -26.18
CA PRO A 836 -2.91 -13.81 -27.15
C PRO A 836 -1.91 -12.94 -27.93
N PRO A 837 -0.75 -13.47 -28.34
CA PRO A 837 0.27 -12.69 -29.05
C PRO A 837 -0.25 -12.16 -30.39
N THR A 838 -1.09 -12.96 -31.08
CA THR A 838 -1.72 -12.61 -32.36
C THR A 838 -3.23 -12.90 -32.27
N PRO A 839 -4.05 -11.91 -31.86
CA PRO A 839 -5.50 -12.07 -31.81
C PRO A 839 -6.07 -12.37 -33.21
N ARG A 840 -7.00 -13.31 -33.30
CA ARG A 840 -7.60 -13.73 -34.56
C ARG A 840 -8.73 -12.80 -34.95
N VAL A 841 -8.90 -12.57 -36.24
CA VAL A 841 -10.01 -11.81 -36.80
C VAL A 841 -10.71 -12.69 -37.83
N LEU A 842 -12.04 -12.60 -37.92
CA LEU A 842 -12.82 -13.33 -38.90
C LEU A 842 -12.28 -13.04 -40.32
N PRO A 843 -11.85 -14.07 -41.07
CA PRO A 843 -11.46 -13.88 -42.45
C PRO A 843 -12.72 -13.63 -43.28
N VAL A 844 -12.85 -12.43 -43.83
CA VAL A 844 -13.92 -12.08 -44.76
C VAL A 844 -13.35 -12.13 -46.16
N ASP A 845 -14.00 -12.89 -47.04
CA ASP A 845 -13.60 -12.96 -48.44
C ASP A 845 -14.09 -11.70 -49.19
N PRO A 846 -13.17 -10.84 -49.67
CA PRO A 846 -13.54 -9.60 -50.36
C PRO A 846 -14.24 -9.87 -51.70
N THR A 847 -14.14 -11.08 -52.25
CA THR A 847 -14.78 -11.46 -53.52
C THR A 847 -16.20 -12.02 -53.36
N ARG A 848 -16.55 -12.51 -52.17
CA ARG A 848 -17.88 -13.04 -51.84
C ARG A 848 -18.81 -12.02 -51.18
N GLY A 849 -18.25 -10.93 -50.65
CA GLY A 849 -19.04 -9.83 -50.11
C GLY A 849 -19.89 -9.20 -51.21
N ARG A 850 -21.18 -8.96 -50.96
CA ARG A 850 -21.87 -7.88 -51.68
C ARG A 850 -21.07 -6.62 -51.33
N PHE A 851 -20.46 -5.96 -52.31
CA PHE A 851 -19.95 -4.59 -52.14
C PHE A 851 -21.14 -3.73 -51.73
N VAL A 852 -21.39 -3.61 -50.43
CA VAL A 852 -22.37 -2.67 -49.90
C VAL A 852 -21.65 -1.34 -49.95
N GLN A 853 -21.90 -0.57 -51.00
CA GLN A 853 -21.45 0.81 -51.06
C GLN A 853 -21.93 1.50 -49.79
N ALA A 854 -21.00 1.87 -48.91
CA ALA A 854 -21.34 2.41 -47.61
C ALA A 854 -22.20 3.67 -47.80
N ALA A 855 -23.35 3.71 -47.15
CA ALA A 855 -24.30 4.80 -47.34
C ALA A 855 -23.74 6.12 -46.81
N ILE A 856 -24.15 7.26 -47.37
CA ILE A 856 -23.74 8.57 -46.87
C ILE A 856 -24.32 8.77 -45.46
N PHE A 857 -23.51 9.28 -44.55
CA PHE A 857 -23.94 9.55 -43.17
C PHE A 857 -24.98 10.68 -43.14
N ASP A 858 -26.12 10.41 -42.50
CA ASP A 858 -27.28 11.31 -42.44
C ASP A 858 -27.18 12.40 -41.35
N GLY A 859 -26.08 12.43 -40.61
CA GLY A 859 -25.86 13.36 -39.50
C GLY A 859 -26.59 12.96 -38.22
N LYS A 860 -27.17 11.77 -38.12
CA LYS A 860 -27.89 11.31 -36.93
C LYS A 860 -27.07 10.29 -36.13
N PRO A 861 -26.89 10.48 -34.81
CA PRO A 861 -26.31 9.43 -33.97
C PRO A 861 -27.23 8.20 -33.96
N GLY A 862 -26.67 7.01 -33.72
CA GLY A 862 -27.45 5.78 -33.58
C GLY A 862 -26.60 4.61 -33.09
N ASN A 863 -27.24 3.54 -32.63
CA ASN A 863 -26.61 2.30 -32.20
C ASN A 863 -27.03 1.17 -33.14
N SER A 864 -26.16 0.82 -34.08
CA SER A 864 -26.39 -0.28 -35.03
C SER A 864 -25.90 -1.63 -34.49
N PHE A 865 -25.05 -1.63 -33.46
CA PHE A 865 -24.34 -2.80 -32.93
C PHE A 865 -24.98 -3.34 -31.64
N THR A 866 -26.31 -3.42 -31.60
CA THR A 866 -27.08 -3.77 -30.38
C THR A 866 -26.90 -5.21 -29.90
N GLN A 867 -26.50 -6.13 -30.79
CA GLN A 867 -26.26 -7.54 -30.44
C GLN A 867 -24.81 -7.84 -30.04
N THR A 868 -24.00 -6.81 -29.81
CA THR A 868 -22.59 -6.95 -29.43
C THR A 868 -22.44 -7.58 -28.05
N SER A 869 -21.60 -8.61 -27.95
CA SER A 869 -21.19 -9.21 -26.67
C SER A 869 -19.70 -9.53 -26.64
N LEU A 870 -19.09 -9.44 -25.45
CA LEU A 870 -17.69 -9.78 -25.20
C LEU A 870 -17.62 -10.96 -24.24
N HIS A 871 -16.90 -12.01 -24.64
CA HIS A 871 -16.76 -13.23 -23.85
C HIS A 871 -15.29 -13.49 -23.54
N LEU A 872 -14.96 -13.61 -22.26
CA LEU A 872 -13.66 -14.08 -21.82
C LEU A 872 -13.59 -15.61 -21.92
N LYS A 873 -12.60 -16.12 -22.66
CA LYS A 873 -12.27 -17.55 -22.76
C LYS A 873 -10.82 -17.76 -22.39
N PHE A 874 -10.48 -18.97 -21.95
CA PHE A 874 -9.12 -19.34 -21.64
C PHE A 874 -8.63 -20.40 -22.61
N THR A 875 -7.37 -20.30 -23.04
CA THR A 875 -6.74 -21.38 -23.79
C THR A 875 -6.08 -22.36 -22.82
N ASP A 876 -5.54 -23.44 -23.37
CA ASP A 876 -4.75 -24.42 -22.62
C ASP A 876 -3.30 -23.94 -22.39
N TYR A 877 -2.92 -22.80 -22.97
CA TYR A 877 -1.61 -22.20 -22.75
C TYR A 877 -1.54 -21.58 -21.35
N LYS A 878 -0.84 -22.26 -20.47
CA LYS A 878 -0.49 -21.82 -19.11
C LYS A 878 0.97 -22.11 -18.83
N PHE A 879 1.63 -21.23 -18.08
CA PHE A 879 2.97 -21.51 -17.57
C PHE A 879 3.14 -20.95 -16.14
N PRO A 880 3.90 -21.65 -15.28
CA PRO A 880 4.16 -21.20 -13.93
C PRO A 880 5.12 -20.02 -13.94
N LEU A 881 4.81 -18.97 -13.17
CA LEU A 881 5.66 -17.78 -13.02
C LEU A 881 6.44 -17.81 -11.71
N ALA A 882 5.79 -18.23 -10.63
CA ALA A 882 6.41 -18.37 -9.32
C ALA A 882 5.75 -19.50 -8.52
N SER A 883 6.57 -20.17 -7.70
CA SER A 883 6.13 -21.21 -6.76
C SER A 883 6.81 -20.96 -5.43
N ALA A 884 6.10 -21.10 -4.31
CA ALA A 884 6.73 -21.06 -3.00
C ALA A 884 7.74 -22.21 -2.86
N PRO A 885 8.83 -22.02 -2.10
CA PRO A 885 9.77 -23.09 -1.80
C PRO A 885 9.04 -24.30 -1.19
N GLY A 886 9.12 -25.46 -1.84
CA GLY A 886 8.46 -26.70 -1.41
C GLY A 886 7.02 -26.88 -1.91
N ALA A 887 6.45 -25.92 -2.64
CA ALA A 887 5.17 -26.09 -3.31
C ALA A 887 5.33 -26.98 -4.55
N VAL A 888 4.45 -27.98 -4.67
CA VAL A 888 4.37 -28.86 -5.85
C VAL A 888 3.69 -28.15 -7.03
N ASP A 889 2.81 -27.20 -6.73
CA ASP A 889 2.05 -26.41 -7.70
C ASP A 889 2.52 -24.95 -7.69
N ALA A 890 2.44 -24.28 -8.84
CA ALA A 890 2.82 -22.88 -8.91
C ALA A 890 1.77 -21.96 -8.28
N ASP A 891 2.20 -21.15 -7.31
CA ASP A 891 1.34 -20.18 -6.63
C ASP A 891 0.90 -19.04 -7.54
N VAL A 892 1.70 -18.74 -8.58
CA VAL A 892 1.37 -17.75 -9.60
C VAL A 892 1.51 -18.36 -10.98
N VAL A 893 0.42 -18.35 -11.74
CA VAL A 893 0.33 -18.91 -13.09
C VAL A 893 -0.05 -17.82 -14.08
N MET A 894 0.70 -17.74 -15.17
CA MET A 894 0.32 -16.95 -16.35
C MET A 894 -0.56 -17.79 -17.24
N ARG A 895 -1.70 -17.23 -17.66
CA ARG A 895 -2.67 -17.91 -18.52
C ARG A 895 -3.13 -17.01 -19.65
N GLU A 896 -3.10 -17.55 -20.85
CA GLU A 896 -3.64 -16.85 -22.01
C GLU A 896 -5.17 -16.82 -21.96
N ALA A 897 -5.71 -15.61 -22.14
CA ALA A 897 -7.12 -15.32 -22.10
C ALA A 897 -7.54 -14.52 -23.35
N LEU A 898 -8.56 -15.03 -24.03
CA LEU A 898 -9.14 -14.44 -25.23
C LEU A 898 -10.35 -13.61 -24.83
N ILE A 899 -10.35 -12.32 -25.19
CA ILE A 899 -11.55 -11.50 -25.16
C ILE A 899 -12.19 -11.60 -26.55
N SER A 900 -13.15 -12.50 -26.71
CA SER A 900 -13.80 -12.77 -27.99
C SER A 900 -15.04 -11.90 -28.18
N LEU A 901 -15.09 -11.21 -29.31
CA LEU A 901 -16.21 -10.41 -29.79
C LEU A 901 -17.21 -11.27 -30.55
N TYR A 902 -18.48 -11.10 -30.18
CA TYR A 902 -19.62 -11.76 -30.81
C TYR A 902 -20.66 -10.74 -31.27
N ASP A 903 -21.25 -11.01 -32.43
CA ASP A 903 -22.46 -10.38 -32.93
C ASP A 903 -23.60 -11.39 -32.85
N GLY A 904 -24.45 -11.26 -31.83
CA GLY A 904 -25.41 -12.29 -31.46
C GLY A 904 -24.71 -13.61 -31.12
N SER A 905 -24.88 -14.63 -31.96
CA SER A 905 -24.23 -15.95 -31.79
C SER A 905 -22.96 -16.14 -32.63
N ARG A 906 -22.64 -15.18 -33.51
CA ARG A 906 -21.54 -15.30 -34.47
C ARG A 906 -20.27 -14.67 -33.90
N TRP A 907 -19.16 -15.42 -33.92
CA TRP A 907 -17.84 -14.91 -33.56
C TRP A 907 -17.28 -14.00 -34.66
N ILE A 908 -16.70 -12.86 -34.26
CA ILE A 908 -16.15 -11.84 -35.16
C ILE A 908 -14.63 -11.70 -35.01
N ALA A 909 -14.12 -11.57 -33.79
CA ALA A 909 -12.68 -11.39 -33.56
C ALA A 909 -12.31 -11.67 -32.11
N ASP A 910 -11.04 -11.94 -31.85
CA ASP A 910 -10.43 -11.81 -30.53
C ASP A 910 -9.79 -10.42 -30.44
N LEU A 911 -9.89 -9.78 -29.28
CA LEU A 911 -9.50 -8.38 -29.07
C LEU A 911 -8.32 -8.28 -28.11
N ASP A 912 -7.27 -7.57 -28.52
CA ASP A 912 -6.21 -7.07 -27.61
C ASP A 912 -6.51 -5.62 -27.23
N THR A 913 -7.42 -5.43 -26.28
CA THR A 913 -7.90 -4.12 -25.83
C THR A 913 -6.79 -3.26 -25.24
N ILE A 914 -5.82 -3.86 -24.54
CA ILE A 914 -4.74 -3.11 -23.89
C ILE A 914 -3.83 -2.47 -24.94
N ARG A 915 -3.33 -3.24 -25.90
CA ARG A 915 -2.48 -2.69 -26.98
C ARG A 915 -3.26 -1.74 -27.88
N ALA A 916 -4.51 -2.08 -28.20
CA ALA A 916 -5.38 -1.22 -28.98
C ALA A 916 -5.53 0.18 -28.38
N LEU A 917 -5.80 0.27 -27.08
CA LEU A 917 -6.03 1.54 -26.38
C LEU A 917 -4.73 2.33 -26.13
N GLN A 918 -3.57 1.69 -26.27
CA GLN A 918 -2.25 2.34 -26.23
C GLN A 918 -1.71 2.70 -27.62
N SER A 919 -2.44 2.35 -28.68
CA SER A 919 -2.01 2.57 -30.06
C SER A 919 -1.90 4.06 -30.39
N GLN A 920 -0.82 4.43 -31.07
CA GLN A 920 -0.65 5.76 -31.67
C GLN A 920 -1.71 6.08 -32.74
N HIS A 921 -2.41 5.06 -33.26
CA HIS A 921 -3.48 5.22 -34.24
C HIS A 921 -4.84 5.60 -33.62
N LEU A 922 -4.93 5.71 -32.28
CA LEU A 922 -6.13 6.09 -31.57
C LEU A 922 -6.06 7.54 -31.07
N VAL A 923 -6.97 8.38 -31.54
CA VAL A 923 -7.19 9.74 -31.00
C VAL A 923 -8.49 9.76 -30.18
N ARG A 924 -8.45 10.33 -28.98
CA ARG A 924 -9.62 10.42 -28.07
C ARG A 924 -10.03 11.88 -27.90
N PHE A 925 -11.32 12.15 -28.03
CA PHE A 925 -11.89 13.45 -27.67
C PHE A 925 -12.83 13.31 -26.47
N LEU A 926 -12.52 14.03 -25.39
CA LEU A 926 -13.43 14.17 -24.25
C LEU A 926 -14.51 15.19 -24.64
N GLY A 927 -15.77 14.93 -24.28
CA GLY A 927 -16.82 15.93 -24.54
C GLY A 927 -16.74 17.11 -23.59
N CYS A 928 -17.63 18.09 -23.78
CA CYS A 928 -17.56 19.36 -23.09
C CYS A 928 -18.56 19.47 -21.94
N SER A 929 -18.17 20.12 -20.85
CA SER A 929 -19.06 20.46 -19.72
C SER A 929 -19.89 21.73 -19.95
N CYS A 930 -19.94 22.27 -21.18
CA CYS A 930 -20.49 23.60 -21.51
C CYS A 930 -22.04 23.70 -21.48
N VAL A 931 -22.75 22.84 -20.75
CA VAL A 931 -24.20 22.64 -20.90
C VAL A 931 -25.05 23.60 -20.02
N SER A 932 -24.47 24.60 -19.35
CA SER A 932 -25.23 25.42 -18.38
C SER A 932 -26.02 26.62 -18.95
N HIS A 933 -25.84 27.03 -20.21
CA HIS A 933 -26.52 28.24 -20.70
C HIS A 933 -26.93 28.14 -22.17
N GLY A 934 -28.19 27.74 -22.45
CA GLY A 934 -29.04 28.21 -23.55
C GLY A 934 -28.52 28.27 -24.99
N SER A 935 -27.31 27.77 -25.28
CA SER A 935 -26.65 27.81 -26.57
C SER A 935 -27.18 26.65 -27.41
N GLU A 936 -27.79 26.97 -28.55
CA GLU A 936 -28.29 26.02 -29.55
C GLU A 936 -27.42 24.75 -29.63
N ALA A 937 -28.02 23.62 -29.27
CA ALA A 937 -27.38 22.31 -29.29
C ALA A 937 -27.18 21.84 -30.75
N GLY A 938 -26.19 22.41 -31.43
CA GLY A 938 -25.69 21.86 -32.69
C GLY A 938 -25.01 20.52 -32.41
N SER A 939 -25.62 19.40 -32.84
CA SER A 939 -25.03 18.06 -32.73
C SER A 939 -23.67 18.03 -33.46
N LEU A 940 -22.61 17.50 -32.84
CA LEU A 940 -21.31 17.26 -33.50
C LEU A 940 -21.48 16.55 -34.85
N CYS A 941 -22.45 15.63 -34.94
CA CYS A 941 -22.77 14.91 -36.16
C CYS A 941 -23.18 15.86 -37.29
N ARG A 942 -23.86 16.98 -36.98
CA ARG A 942 -24.24 17.99 -37.96
C ARG A 942 -23.03 18.78 -38.44
N LEU A 943 -22.15 19.20 -37.53
CA LEU A 943 -20.91 19.88 -37.88
C LEU A 943 -19.98 19.01 -38.75
N LEU A 944 -19.95 17.70 -38.50
CA LEU A 944 -19.22 16.74 -39.33
C LEU A 944 -19.79 16.69 -40.74
N VAL A 945 -21.12 16.59 -40.87
CA VAL A 945 -21.81 16.63 -42.18
C VAL A 945 -21.56 17.95 -42.90
N ASP A 946 -21.63 19.09 -42.21
CA ASP A 946 -21.40 20.41 -42.81
C ASP A 946 -19.95 20.57 -43.34
N ARG A 947 -18.98 19.89 -42.72
CA ARG A 947 -17.55 19.97 -43.11
C ARG A 947 -17.13 18.95 -44.16
N TYR A 948 -17.59 17.71 -44.04
CA TYR A 948 -17.11 16.58 -44.84
C TYR A 948 -18.14 16.04 -45.83
N SER A 949 -19.41 16.41 -45.69
CA SER A 949 -20.50 16.14 -46.63
C SER A 949 -20.56 14.67 -47.09
N ASP A 950 -20.38 14.42 -48.40
CA ASP A 950 -20.49 13.14 -49.10
C ASP A 950 -19.33 12.17 -48.84
N ARG A 951 -18.23 12.67 -48.23
CA ARG A 951 -17.07 11.86 -47.83
C ARG A 951 -17.32 11.03 -46.57
N LEU A 952 -18.37 11.33 -45.81
CA LEU A 952 -18.74 10.57 -44.61
C LEU A 952 -19.59 9.37 -44.98
N LYS A 953 -19.07 8.17 -44.76
CA LYS A 953 -19.77 6.91 -45.01
C LYS A 953 -20.13 6.21 -43.71
N VAL A 954 -21.34 5.70 -43.61
CA VAL A 954 -21.82 5.02 -42.41
C VAL A 954 -21.41 3.55 -42.40
N ILE A 955 -20.97 3.07 -41.24
CA ILE A 955 -20.67 1.67 -40.95
C ILE A 955 -21.66 1.19 -39.89
N THR A 956 -22.42 0.16 -40.24
CA THR A 956 -23.53 -0.38 -39.44
C THR A 956 -23.38 -1.85 -39.10
N THR A 957 -22.49 -2.58 -39.77
CA THR A 957 -22.22 -4.00 -39.52
C THR A 957 -20.74 -4.27 -39.27
N TRP A 958 -20.43 -5.42 -38.65
CA TRP A 958 -19.04 -5.82 -38.41
C TRP A 958 -18.29 -6.17 -39.70
N GLU A 959 -18.97 -6.74 -40.71
CA GLU A 959 -18.36 -7.00 -42.02
C GLU A 959 -17.94 -5.72 -42.75
N GLU A 960 -18.77 -4.67 -42.69
CA GLU A 960 -18.45 -3.36 -43.25
C GLU A 960 -17.19 -2.77 -42.58
N LEU A 961 -17.07 -2.94 -41.26
CA LEU A 961 -15.89 -2.50 -40.51
C LEU A 961 -14.63 -3.31 -40.86
N LEU A 962 -14.76 -4.63 -41.03
CA LEU A 962 -13.63 -5.49 -41.41
C LEU A 962 -13.11 -5.16 -42.81
N LEU A 963 -14.02 -4.92 -43.76
CA LEU A 963 -13.73 -4.57 -45.16
C LEU A 963 -13.59 -3.05 -45.38
N CYS A 964 -13.22 -2.30 -44.34
CA CYS A 964 -13.16 -0.84 -44.41
C CYS A 964 -12.21 -0.32 -45.50
N ARG A 965 -11.10 -1.00 -45.77
CA ARG A 965 -10.12 -0.59 -46.81
C ARG A 965 -10.63 -0.85 -48.23
N GLU A 966 -11.45 -1.87 -48.39
CA GLU A 966 -12.03 -2.27 -49.66
C GLU A 966 -13.31 -1.48 -49.96
N ASN A 967 -14.04 -1.06 -48.92
CA ASN A 967 -15.32 -0.36 -49.04
C ASN A 967 -15.22 1.17 -49.08
N LEU A 968 -14.10 1.76 -48.62
CA LEU A 968 -13.89 3.21 -48.58
C LEU A 968 -12.70 3.64 -49.45
N MET A 969 -12.87 4.75 -50.15
CA MET A 969 -11.77 5.42 -50.85
C MET A 969 -10.80 6.08 -49.86
N ALA A 970 -9.57 6.35 -50.29
CA ALA A 970 -8.52 6.92 -49.42
C ALA A 970 -8.88 8.30 -48.83
N ASP A 971 -9.79 9.04 -49.46
CA ASP A 971 -10.30 10.33 -49.02
C ASP A 971 -11.64 10.25 -48.27
N GLU A 972 -12.25 9.07 -48.17
CA GLU A 972 -13.50 8.85 -47.43
C GLU A 972 -13.23 8.55 -45.94
N ILE A 973 -14.22 8.87 -45.10
CA ILE A 973 -14.17 8.68 -43.64
C ILE A 973 -15.34 7.80 -43.22
N GLY A 974 -15.05 6.68 -42.57
CA GLY A 974 -16.07 5.76 -42.06
C GLY A 974 -16.57 6.19 -40.68
N ILE A 975 -17.89 6.23 -40.49
CA ILE A 975 -18.56 6.55 -39.21
C ILE A 975 -19.21 5.28 -38.67
N VAL A 976 -18.64 4.74 -37.58
CA VAL A 976 -19.18 3.58 -36.87
C VAL A 976 -20.23 4.05 -35.86
N ARG A 977 -21.48 3.58 -36.02
CA ARG A 977 -22.64 4.00 -35.20
C ARG A 977 -22.85 3.13 -33.96
N VAL A 978 -22.26 3.51 -32.83
CA VAL A 978 -22.29 2.82 -31.52
C VAL A 978 -22.81 3.73 -30.40
N TYR A 979 -23.62 4.72 -30.73
CA TYR A 979 -24.07 5.76 -29.83
C TYR A 979 -24.75 5.21 -28.57
N GLY A 980 -24.28 5.64 -27.39
CA GLY A 980 -24.84 5.20 -26.11
C GLY A 980 -24.50 3.76 -25.71
N ASN A 981 -23.70 3.04 -26.52
CA ASN A 981 -23.26 1.68 -26.24
C ASN A 981 -21.73 1.63 -26.11
N TRP A 982 -21.23 1.90 -24.88
CA TRP A 982 -19.79 1.94 -24.63
C TRP A 982 -19.09 0.58 -24.86
N PHE A 983 -19.81 -0.53 -24.72
CA PHE A 983 -19.30 -1.87 -25.01
C PHE A 983 -18.99 -2.07 -26.48
N ALA A 984 -19.95 -1.73 -27.35
CA ALA A 984 -19.76 -1.79 -28.79
C ALA A 984 -18.67 -0.80 -29.23
N ARG A 985 -18.59 0.37 -28.59
CA ARG A 985 -17.50 1.33 -28.81
C ARG A 985 -16.14 0.77 -28.43
N LEU A 986 -16.00 0.13 -27.27
CA LEU A 986 -14.76 -0.53 -26.86
C LEU A 986 -14.34 -1.59 -27.88
N ALA A 987 -15.26 -2.45 -28.27
CA ALA A 987 -15.02 -3.51 -29.25
C ALA A 987 -14.62 -2.97 -30.63
N ALA A 988 -15.37 -1.99 -31.15
CA ALA A 988 -15.08 -1.37 -32.45
C ALA A 988 -13.74 -0.63 -32.44
N THR A 989 -13.43 0.10 -31.36
CA THR A 989 -12.15 0.80 -31.20
C THR A 989 -10.99 -0.19 -31.14
N ALA A 990 -11.14 -1.26 -30.38
CA ALA A 990 -10.13 -2.30 -30.27
C ALA A 990 -9.87 -2.99 -31.61
N LEU A 991 -10.94 -3.37 -32.32
CA LEU A 991 -10.83 -4.03 -33.62
C LEU A 991 -10.23 -3.10 -34.70
N ALA A 992 -10.69 -1.86 -34.80
CA ALA A 992 -10.20 -0.90 -35.80
C ALA A 992 -8.71 -0.61 -35.63
N THR A 993 -8.26 -0.38 -34.40
CA THR A 993 -6.84 -0.13 -34.10
C THR A 993 -5.97 -1.37 -34.29
N GLN A 994 -6.48 -2.57 -33.96
CA GLN A 994 -5.82 -3.86 -34.23
C GLN A 994 -5.63 -4.10 -35.73
N MET A 995 -6.59 -3.68 -36.56
CA MET A 995 -6.50 -3.67 -38.02
C MET A 995 -5.61 -2.54 -38.58
N LYS A 996 -4.99 -1.74 -37.69
CA LYS A 996 -4.16 -0.56 -38.03
C LYS A 996 -4.93 0.50 -38.82
N TYR A 997 -6.23 0.66 -38.54
CA TYR A 997 -7.02 1.76 -39.08
C TYR A 997 -6.85 3.01 -38.22
N PRO A 998 -6.57 4.18 -38.81
CA PRO A 998 -6.54 5.43 -38.07
C PRO A 998 -7.93 5.71 -37.48
N THR A 999 -8.02 5.79 -36.15
CA THR A 999 -9.29 5.73 -35.41
C THR A 999 -9.44 6.93 -34.48
N VAL A 1000 -10.60 7.57 -34.50
CA VAL A 1000 -10.98 8.66 -33.59
C VAL A 1000 -12.21 8.24 -32.79
N ALA A 1001 -12.09 8.18 -31.46
CA ALA A 1001 -13.21 7.90 -30.57
C ALA A 1001 -13.87 9.20 -30.10
N LEU A 1002 -15.19 9.31 -30.31
CA LEU A 1002 -15.99 10.50 -30.04
C LEU A 1002 -17.10 10.21 -29.01
N PRO A 1003 -17.42 11.17 -28.12
CA PRO A 1003 -18.30 10.93 -26.97
C PRO A 1003 -19.77 10.79 -27.36
N SER A 1004 -20.53 10.02 -26.57
CA SER A 1004 -21.98 9.90 -26.70
C SER A 1004 -22.75 11.14 -26.22
N HIS A 1005 -22.14 12.02 -25.42
CA HIS A 1005 -22.81 13.19 -24.84
C HIS A 1005 -22.64 14.43 -25.73
N CYS A 1006 -23.57 15.38 -25.62
CA CYS A 1006 -23.61 16.57 -26.47
C CYS A 1006 -22.30 17.38 -26.37
N ILE A 1007 -21.63 17.55 -27.50
CA ILE A 1007 -20.57 18.55 -27.67
C ILE A 1007 -21.24 19.82 -28.20
N CYS A 1008 -21.02 20.96 -27.54
CA CYS A 1008 -21.56 22.24 -28.00
C CYS A 1008 -20.91 22.67 -29.33
N SER A 1009 -21.61 23.49 -30.11
CA SER A 1009 -21.15 23.90 -31.44
C SER A 1009 -19.75 24.54 -31.42
N ARG A 1010 -19.42 25.31 -30.38
CA ARG A 1010 -18.09 25.91 -30.16
C ARG A 1010 -17.00 24.86 -29.93
N CYS A 1011 -17.22 23.90 -29.04
CA CYS A 1011 -16.25 22.83 -28.77
C CYS A 1011 -16.12 21.90 -29.99
N GLY A 1012 -17.22 21.64 -30.69
CA GLY A 1012 -17.22 20.88 -31.95
C GLY A 1012 -16.39 21.57 -33.03
N ARG A 1013 -16.53 22.90 -33.20
CA ARG A 1013 -15.67 23.66 -34.12
C ARG A 1013 -14.21 23.62 -33.69
N GLN A 1014 -13.88 23.74 -32.40
CA GLN A 1014 -12.50 23.60 -31.92
C GLN A 1014 -11.90 22.21 -32.21
N ILE A 1015 -12.68 21.14 -32.03
CA ILE A 1015 -12.25 19.76 -32.39
C ILE A 1015 -11.97 19.64 -33.90
N LEU A 1016 -12.77 20.31 -34.73
CA LEU A 1016 -12.60 20.31 -36.18
C LEU A 1016 -11.49 21.25 -36.66
N GLU A 1017 -11.26 22.38 -35.98
CA GLU A 1017 -10.21 23.39 -36.26
C GLU A 1017 -8.82 22.93 -35.77
N GLN A 1018 -8.75 22.15 -34.69
CA GLN A 1018 -7.61 21.29 -34.38
C GLN A 1018 -7.57 20.17 -35.42
N ASP A 1019 -7.20 20.54 -36.63
CA ASP A 1019 -7.27 19.72 -37.83
C ASP A 1019 -6.88 18.25 -37.53
N PRO A 1020 -7.82 17.29 -37.60
CA PRO A 1020 -7.52 15.89 -37.41
C PRO A 1020 -6.40 15.46 -38.36
N SER A 1021 -6.29 16.08 -39.54
CA SER A 1021 -5.24 15.80 -40.51
C SER A 1021 -3.83 16.29 -40.11
N ARG A 1022 -3.69 17.25 -39.18
CA ARG A 1022 -2.38 17.72 -38.69
C ARG A 1022 -1.85 16.96 -37.47
N SER A 1023 -2.70 16.25 -36.72
CA SER A 1023 -2.26 15.39 -35.61
C SER A 1023 -2.05 13.96 -36.08
N SER A 1024 -0.97 13.69 -36.82
CA SER A 1024 -0.49 12.34 -37.20
C SER A 1024 -1.43 11.39 -37.98
N LEU A 1025 -2.70 11.74 -38.21
CA LEU A 1025 -3.64 10.93 -39.01
C LEU A 1025 -3.33 10.96 -40.52
N ALA A 1026 -2.57 11.96 -41.01
CA ALA A 1026 -2.33 12.16 -42.44
C ALA A 1026 -0.89 11.93 -42.93
N THR A 1027 0.06 11.50 -42.09
CA THR A 1027 1.46 11.41 -42.54
C THR A 1027 1.85 10.10 -43.24
N ASN A 1028 0.96 9.10 -43.33
CA ASN A 1028 1.15 7.91 -44.17
C ASN A 1028 -0.18 7.51 -44.85
N ALA A 1029 -0.54 8.22 -45.91
CA ALA A 1029 -1.80 8.06 -46.64
C ALA A 1029 -1.86 6.75 -47.45
N SER A 1030 -2.32 5.65 -46.82
CA SER A 1030 -2.71 4.42 -47.53
C SER A 1030 -3.94 3.72 -46.93
N SER A 1031 -4.68 4.34 -46.00
CA SER A 1031 -5.88 3.72 -45.38
C SER A 1031 -6.92 4.77 -44.95
N PRO A 1032 -8.22 4.48 -45.12
CA PRO A 1032 -9.32 5.38 -44.73
C PRO A 1032 -9.38 5.55 -43.20
N ALA A 1033 -9.81 6.73 -42.75
CA ALA A 1033 -9.95 7.05 -41.32
C ALA A 1033 -11.33 6.66 -40.78
N LEU A 1034 -11.39 6.29 -39.50
CA LEU A 1034 -12.61 5.88 -38.80
C LEU A 1034 -12.96 6.84 -37.66
N LEU A 1035 -14.23 7.26 -37.61
CA LEU A 1035 -14.85 7.96 -36.48
C LEU A 1035 -15.81 6.99 -35.78
N ILE A 1036 -15.63 6.75 -34.48
CA ILE A 1036 -16.48 5.87 -33.69
C ILE A 1036 -17.36 6.73 -32.78
N ILE A 1037 -18.68 6.76 -33.07
CA ILE A 1037 -19.68 7.65 -32.45
C ILE A 1037 -20.77 6.86 -31.75
#